data_AF-A0A2D6IKA7-F1
#
_entry.id   AF-A0A2D6IKA7-F1
#
_cell.length_a   1.000
_cell.length_b   1.000
_cell.length_c   1.000
_cell.angle_alpha   90.00
_cell.angle_beta   90.00
_cell.angle_gamma   90.00
#
_symmetry.space_group_name_H-M   'P 1'
#
loop_
_entity.id
_entity.type
_entity.pdbx_description
1 polymer ?
#
loop_
_entity_poly.entity_id
_entity_poly.type
_entity_poly.pdbx_seq_one_letter_code
_entity_poly.pdbx_strand_id
1 'polypeptide(L)'
;MKSGNLWKCMTRAFCRSCWKNMRERPKKNRVKEKHMSAQRISLIVILFSFLSGCSCDETLSYRCPDPQPCTNLSDGGIEIFEDDIISRVKGECRLGYTDCDEENKDICIGQINPTEETCDGLDNDCDGIADNGLFTDNDNDSFNDPESCLGPKTDCDDEDPTAFPGNEEVCDGVDNDCDGEVDNIGPFECWTGGESAVFDENSPCRTGVVECVDGAWSGCLGQVFPIPEQCDLIDNDCNGEIDDSPWGEGAPCGPESNIGQCSYGHSVCVSGEMYCVDAMYPQNEACDAVDNDCNGFVDESLDRLCETECGYGAEECFNGAWVNCSAPTPSPELCDNIDNDCDGEVDEGCLCIAGDTQVCVEEEMLDQSTGQMMSCGQGIQVCNLLGMWGECFWLGPTEEVCNNWDDDCDDIVDMMQSSCGNQDSTTVGVGECKLGTTTCVEGEWGICEGEISPTEEVCDELDNDCDGEIDEDLDPHEKVDMVFAIDISGSMCSYINALAQGIMTYIADFTDTEHRFGLVVFPPPGFTPAGQYQPRYEVMTIPPLVDVTSFLFELANLDCTGGGLEPSYDTMYDLVRPDDPAGIGWRSDAYPYIIMITDESAQTWDNLGESNIAPHTNNCAIGECVAGDKIEVFVISKPGLISGWNDIIYQELDRYFAIDPADGNRYTVMLQEIFTNICIPE
;
A
#
# COMPACT_ATOMS: atom_id res chain seq x y z
N MET A 1 20.41 -71.91 -61.35
CA MET A 1 20.78 -72.97 -62.31
C MET A 1 19.49 -73.57 -62.87
N LYS A 2 19.35 -73.78 -64.19
CA LYS A 2 19.27 -75.12 -64.83
C LYS A 2 18.40 -76.10 -64.03
N SER A 3 17.11 -76.23 -64.41
CA SER A 3 16.56 -77.24 -65.36
C SER A 3 16.22 -78.57 -64.67
N GLY A 4 15.11 -79.27 -64.94
CA GLY A 4 14.57 -79.58 -66.28
C GLY A 4 15.34 -80.76 -66.91
N ASN A 5 14.74 -81.65 -67.72
CA ASN A 5 13.41 -81.64 -68.31
C ASN A 5 13.09 -83.01 -69.00
N LEU A 6 11.85 -83.19 -69.46
CA LEU A 6 11.46 -83.97 -70.67
C LEU A 6 11.55 -85.53 -70.78
N TRP A 7 10.39 -86.12 -71.09
CA TRP A 7 10.07 -86.93 -72.31
C TRP A 7 10.51 -88.39 -72.57
N LYS A 8 9.47 -89.21 -72.84
CA LYS A 8 9.14 -89.93 -74.10
C LYS A 8 10.19 -90.77 -74.88
N CYS A 9 9.88 -92.07 -74.93
CA CYS A 9 9.65 -92.90 -76.14
C CYS A 9 10.80 -93.65 -76.87
N MET A 10 10.35 -94.79 -77.45
CA MET A 10 10.87 -95.61 -78.57
C MET A 10 11.71 -96.89 -78.32
N THR A 11 11.12 -98.00 -78.81
CA THR A 11 11.72 -99.18 -79.48
C THR A 11 12.48 -100.29 -78.72
N ARG A 12 11.77 -101.44 -78.57
CA ARG A 12 12.17 -102.84 -78.88
C ARG A 12 13.64 -103.27 -78.70
N ALA A 13 13.90 -104.28 -77.83
CA ALA A 13 14.05 -105.70 -78.24
C ALA A 13 14.58 -106.69 -77.14
N PHE A 14 14.06 -107.93 -77.16
CA PHE A 14 14.69 -109.23 -76.82
C PHE A 14 15.48 -109.47 -75.49
N CYS A 15 14.76 -110.03 -74.50
CA CYS A 15 14.87 -111.43 -73.99
C CYS A 15 16.20 -112.01 -73.39
N ARG A 16 16.03 -112.80 -72.29
CA ARG A 16 16.98 -113.75 -71.61
C ARG A 16 17.98 -113.12 -70.60
N SER A 17 18.32 -113.74 -69.46
CA SER A 17 17.69 -114.84 -68.68
C SER A 17 18.30 -114.97 -67.26
N CYS A 18 17.61 -115.68 -66.37
CA CYS A 18 18.16 -116.51 -65.28
C CYS A 18 18.88 -115.91 -64.03
N TRP A 19 18.15 -115.97 -62.91
CA TRP A 19 18.40 -116.91 -61.78
C TRP A 19 19.10 -116.43 -60.48
N LYS A 20 18.63 -117.05 -59.37
CA LYS A 20 19.24 -117.27 -58.05
C LYS A 20 19.11 -116.13 -57.00
N ASN A 21 18.34 -116.20 -55.90
CA ASN A 21 17.91 -117.27 -54.95
C ASN A 21 18.84 -117.44 -53.71
N MET A 22 18.29 -117.13 -52.52
CA MET A 22 18.67 -117.44 -51.12
C MET A 22 20.15 -117.43 -50.64
N ARG A 23 20.41 -116.74 -49.51
CA ARG A 23 21.28 -117.07 -48.33
C ARG A 23 21.60 -115.80 -47.50
N GLU A 24 21.94 -115.80 -46.19
CA GLU A 24 21.81 -116.74 -45.06
C GLU A 24 21.98 -115.95 -43.72
N ARG A 25 21.71 -116.59 -42.56
CA ARG A 25 21.79 -116.02 -41.17
C ARG A 25 23.25 -116.08 -40.58
N PRO A 26 23.50 -115.99 -39.24
CA PRO A 26 23.37 -114.88 -38.27
C PRO A 26 24.64 -114.70 -37.35
N LYS A 27 24.57 -113.82 -36.33
CA LYS A 27 25.16 -113.97 -34.95
C LYS A 27 24.53 -112.90 -34.03
N LYS A 28 23.96 -113.18 -32.84
CA LYS A 28 24.39 -113.87 -31.59
C LYS A 28 25.04 -112.94 -30.55
N ASN A 29 24.26 -112.53 -29.53
CA ASN A 29 24.39 -112.91 -28.12
C ASN A 29 23.11 -112.43 -27.36
N ARG A 30 22.45 -113.22 -26.49
CA ARG A 30 22.81 -113.74 -25.15
C ARG A 30 22.94 -112.61 -24.12
N VAL A 31 22.31 -112.64 -22.93
CA VAL A 31 21.46 -113.65 -22.22
C VAL A 31 20.65 -112.87 -21.12
N LYS A 32 19.58 -113.29 -20.41
CA LYS A 32 18.94 -114.55 -19.95
C LYS A 32 17.39 -114.37 -19.94
N GLU A 33 16.50 -115.38 -19.94
CA GLU A 33 16.01 -116.31 -18.88
C GLU A 33 15.46 -115.62 -17.60
N LYS A 34 14.30 -115.99 -17.00
CA LYS A 34 13.32 -117.11 -17.13
C LYS A 34 12.00 -116.70 -16.40
N HIS A 35 10.83 -117.35 -16.48
CA HIS A 35 10.40 -118.64 -17.06
C HIS A 35 8.91 -118.58 -17.45
N MET A 36 8.51 -119.15 -18.60
CA MET A 36 7.12 -119.60 -18.86
C MET A 36 7.01 -121.12 -18.67
N SER A 37 5.78 -121.63 -18.54
CA SER A 37 5.43 -123.05 -18.67
C SER A 37 4.12 -123.21 -19.46
N ALA A 38 4.16 -123.96 -20.56
CA ALA A 38 3.00 -124.37 -21.35
C ALA A 38 3.31 -125.68 -22.09
N GLN A 39 2.29 -126.50 -22.35
CA GLN A 39 2.35 -127.75 -23.13
C GLN A 39 1.19 -127.72 -24.15
N ARG A 40 1.40 -127.82 -25.47
CA ARG A 40 1.94 -128.92 -26.32
C ARG A 40 0.94 -130.07 -26.52
N ILE A 41 0.76 -130.68 -27.71
CA ILE A 41 1.16 -130.40 -29.13
C ILE A 41 0.29 -131.32 -30.05
N SER A 42 0.06 -130.96 -31.32
CA SER A 42 -0.71 -131.75 -32.33
C SER A 42 0.09 -132.89 -32.98
N LEU A 43 -0.54 -133.88 -33.66
CA LEU A 43 0.05 -134.68 -34.79
C LEU A 43 -0.93 -135.67 -35.52
N ILE A 44 -0.68 -135.96 -36.82
CA ILE A 44 -1.10 -137.14 -37.66
C ILE A 44 -2.63 -137.27 -38.01
N VAL A 45 -3.19 -137.44 -39.24
CA VAL A 45 -2.84 -137.93 -40.63
C VAL A 45 -3.42 -139.35 -40.98
N ILE A 46 -4.00 -139.54 -42.20
CA ILE A 46 -4.10 -140.77 -43.08
C ILE A 46 -5.45 -140.96 -43.88
N LEU A 47 -5.39 -140.74 -45.21
CA LEU A 47 -5.85 -141.51 -46.42
C LEU A 47 -7.22 -142.24 -46.63
N PHE A 48 -7.50 -142.47 -47.95
CA PHE A 48 -8.49 -143.34 -48.67
C PHE A 48 -9.94 -142.85 -48.77
N SER A 49 -10.65 -142.74 -49.93
CA SER A 49 -10.55 -143.18 -51.35
C SER A 49 -11.21 -144.52 -51.73
N PHE A 50 -12.34 -144.47 -52.47
CA PHE A 50 -13.01 -145.48 -53.33
C PHE A 50 -14.27 -144.81 -53.98
N LEU A 51 -14.85 -145.15 -55.15
CA LEU A 51 -14.57 -146.12 -56.23
C LEU A 51 -15.20 -145.67 -57.59
N SER A 52 -14.83 -146.37 -58.67
CA SER A 52 -15.27 -146.33 -60.08
C SER A 52 -16.79 -146.31 -60.36
N GLY A 53 -17.33 -145.96 -61.55
CA GLY A 53 -16.74 -145.52 -62.84
C GLY A 53 -17.14 -146.41 -64.04
N CYS A 54 -17.42 -145.83 -65.24
CA CYS A 54 -17.51 -146.57 -66.53
C CYS A 54 -17.51 -145.67 -67.80
N SER A 55 -17.21 -146.28 -68.96
CA SER A 55 -17.33 -145.74 -70.34
C SER A 55 -18.74 -146.02 -70.94
N CYS A 56 -19.20 -145.49 -72.09
CA CYS A 56 -18.60 -144.64 -73.14
C CYS A 56 -19.69 -143.89 -73.95
N ASP A 57 -19.31 -142.77 -74.58
CA ASP A 57 -19.68 -142.28 -75.93
C ASP A 57 -21.14 -142.33 -76.44
N GLU A 58 -21.74 -141.15 -76.67
CA GLU A 58 -22.40 -140.80 -77.95
C GLU A 58 -22.55 -139.26 -78.09
N THR A 59 -22.60 -138.73 -79.33
CA THR A 59 -22.50 -137.28 -79.61
C THR A 59 -23.85 -136.54 -79.63
N LEU A 60 -23.93 -135.37 -78.99
CA LEU A 60 -25.03 -134.41 -79.10
C LEU A 60 -24.54 -133.01 -79.45
N SER A 61 -25.23 -132.33 -80.37
CA SER A 61 -24.91 -130.97 -80.83
C SER A 61 -25.62 -129.90 -80.01
N TYR A 62 -24.87 -128.96 -79.44
CA TYR A 62 -25.42 -127.82 -78.67
C TYR A 62 -25.83 -126.65 -79.59
N ARG A 63 -26.68 -125.75 -79.08
CA ARG A 63 -26.99 -124.42 -79.65
C ARG A 63 -26.93 -123.40 -78.52
N CYS A 64 -26.48 -122.19 -78.81
CA CYS A 64 -26.47 -121.09 -77.85
C CYS A 64 -27.90 -120.67 -77.45
N PRO A 65 -28.12 -120.18 -76.21
CA PRO A 65 -29.39 -119.64 -75.73
C PRO A 65 -29.66 -118.20 -76.22
N ASP A 66 -30.82 -117.66 -75.85
CA ASP A 66 -31.20 -116.25 -76.07
C ASP A 66 -30.46 -115.30 -75.09
N PRO A 67 -30.23 -114.02 -75.44
CA PRO A 67 -29.44 -113.08 -74.63
C PRO A 67 -30.11 -112.70 -73.31
N GLN A 68 -29.33 -112.63 -72.23
CA GLN A 68 -29.76 -112.31 -70.86
C GLN A 68 -28.85 -111.26 -70.20
N PRO A 69 -29.29 -110.58 -69.12
CA PRO A 69 -28.45 -109.65 -68.36
C PRO A 69 -27.26 -110.33 -67.69
N CYS A 70 -26.12 -109.65 -67.61
CA CYS A 70 -24.90 -110.20 -67.05
C CYS A 70 -23.92 -109.16 -66.46
N THR A 71 -22.92 -109.67 -65.74
CA THR A 71 -21.70 -108.95 -65.36
C THR A 71 -20.46 -109.77 -65.69
N ASN A 72 -19.34 -109.10 -65.98
CA ASN A 72 -18.02 -109.72 -66.02
C ASN A 72 -17.46 -109.85 -64.61
N LEU A 73 -17.07 -111.06 -64.21
CA LEU A 73 -16.38 -111.32 -62.94
C LEU A 73 -14.87 -111.04 -63.08
N SER A 74 -14.23 -110.69 -61.97
CA SER A 74 -12.82 -110.29 -61.94
C SER A 74 -11.82 -111.43 -62.17
N ASP A 75 -12.28 -112.68 -62.23
CA ASP A 75 -11.51 -113.86 -62.61
C ASP A 75 -11.65 -114.24 -64.11
N GLY A 76 -12.48 -113.51 -64.86
CA GLY A 76 -12.81 -113.79 -66.27
C GLY A 76 -14.02 -114.72 -66.46
N GLY A 77 -14.72 -115.08 -65.38
CA GLY A 77 -16.06 -115.65 -65.47
C GLY A 77 -17.13 -114.61 -65.82
N ILE A 78 -18.35 -115.09 -66.09
CA ILE A 78 -19.53 -114.26 -66.36
C ILE A 78 -20.65 -114.74 -65.45
N GLU A 79 -21.29 -113.81 -64.75
CA GLU A 79 -22.51 -114.10 -63.99
C GLU A 79 -23.71 -113.67 -64.84
N ILE A 80 -24.69 -114.57 -65.00
CA ILE A 80 -25.90 -114.38 -65.82
C ILE A 80 -27.10 -114.37 -64.89
N PHE A 81 -27.98 -113.38 -65.04
CA PHE A 81 -29.14 -113.18 -64.17
C PHE A 81 -30.41 -113.60 -64.91
N GLU A 82 -31.12 -114.61 -64.39
CA GLU A 82 -32.27 -115.23 -65.11
C GLU A 82 -33.51 -114.32 -65.20
N ASP A 83 -33.61 -113.27 -64.39
CA ASP A 83 -34.71 -112.28 -64.38
C ASP A 83 -34.19 -110.83 -64.21
N ASP A 84 -34.96 -109.86 -64.71
CA ASP A 84 -34.58 -108.44 -64.79
C ASP A 84 -34.68 -107.71 -63.43
N ILE A 85 -33.55 -107.58 -62.71
CA ILE A 85 -33.48 -106.88 -61.42
C ILE A 85 -33.43 -105.36 -61.64
N ILE A 86 -34.61 -104.78 -61.93
CA ILE A 86 -34.83 -103.32 -62.01
C ILE A 86 -34.77 -102.70 -60.60
N SER A 87 -33.57 -102.61 -60.01
CA SER A 87 -33.32 -101.88 -58.76
C SER A 87 -31.95 -101.19 -58.68
N ARG A 88 -31.20 -101.10 -59.77
CA ARG A 88 -29.94 -100.34 -59.89
C ARG A 88 -29.94 -99.41 -61.11
N VAL A 89 -30.93 -98.51 -61.16
CA VAL A 89 -31.06 -97.49 -62.22
C VAL A 89 -31.32 -96.13 -61.59
N LYS A 90 -30.31 -95.59 -60.90
CA LYS A 90 -30.28 -94.18 -60.48
C LYS A 90 -28.88 -93.54 -60.40
N GLY A 91 -27.84 -94.24 -60.87
CA GLY A 91 -26.48 -93.77 -61.08
C GLY A 91 -25.99 -94.12 -62.50
N GLU A 92 -24.74 -93.79 -62.85
CA GLU A 92 -24.16 -94.04 -64.19
C GLU A 92 -23.87 -95.53 -64.48
N CYS A 93 -23.83 -96.39 -63.45
CA CYS A 93 -23.57 -97.82 -63.61
C CYS A 93 -24.69 -98.55 -64.36
N ARG A 94 -24.32 -99.56 -65.16
CA ARG A 94 -25.27 -100.41 -65.89
C ARG A 94 -24.73 -101.82 -66.13
N LEU A 95 -25.64 -102.80 -66.10
CA LEU A 95 -25.35 -104.20 -66.43
C LEU A 95 -25.04 -104.37 -67.93
N GLY A 96 -24.36 -105.46 -68.26
CA GLY A 96 -24.18 -105.92 -69.64
C GLY A 96 -25.26 -106.91 -70.08
N TYR A 97 -25.16 -107.38 -71.32
CA TYR A 97 -25.96 -108.49 -71.86
C TYR A 97 -25.05 -109.56 -72.46
N THR A 98 -25.51 -110.81 -72.46
CA THR A 98 -24.77 -111.94 -73.04
C THR A 98 -24.83 -111.93 -74.56
N ASP A 99 -23.70 -112.23 -75.19
CA ASP A 99 -23.51 -112.44 -76.63
C ASP A 99 -22.50 -113.60 -76.83
N CYS A 100 -22.21 -114.02 -78.06
CA CYS A 100 -21.31 -115.16 -78.35
C CYS A 100 -20.00 -114.75 -79.03
N ASP A 101 -18.88 -115.37 -78.64
CA ASP A 101 -17.60 -115.26 -79.34
C ASP A 101 -17.52 -116.15 -80.60
N GLU A 102 -16.48 -116.00 -81.43
CA GLU A 102 -16.27 -116.78 -82.65
C GLU A 102 -16.06 -118.30 -82.40
N GLU A 103 -15.90 -118.74 -81.14
CA GLU A 103 -15.81 -120.15 -80.74
C GLU A 103 -17.13 -120.68 -80.11
N ASN A 104 -18.19 -119.88 -80.07
CA ASN A 104 -19.46 -120.11 -79.36
C ASN A 104 -19.32 -120.27 -77.84
N LYS A 105 -18.56 -119.37 -77.19
CA LYS A 105 -18.65 -119.13 -75.74
C LYS A 105 -19.39 -117.83 -75.45
N ASP A 106 -20.09 -117.80 -74.33
CA ASP A 106 -20.77 -116.59 -73.85
C ASP A 106 -19.75 -115.50 -73.47
N ILE A 107 -20.06 -114.25 -73.82
CA ILE A 107 -19.33 -113.03 -73.46
C ILE A 107 -20.30 -111.97 -72.93
N CYS A 108 -19.89 -111.12 -71.99
CA CYS A 108 -20.76 -110.09 -71.41
C CYS A 108 -20.37 -108.68 -71.88
N ILE A 109 -21.26 -108.00 -72.59
CA ILE A 109 -20.98 -106.72 -73.27
C ILE A 109 -21.89 -105.57 -72.80
N GLY A 110 -21.34 -104.34 -72.76
CA GLY A 110 -22.12 -103.11 -72.50
C GLY A 110 -22.28 -102.71 -71.02
N GLN A 111 -21.40 -103.18 -70.14
CA GLN A 111 -21.35 -102.86 -68.71
C GLN A 111 -20.66 -101.49 -68.43
N ILE A 112 -21.10 -100.75 -67.41
CA ILE A 112 -20.40 -99.61 -66.79
C ILE A 112 -20.24 -99.92 -65.28
N ASN A 113 -19.07 -99.58 -64.73
CA ASN A 113 -18.68 -99.90 -63.34
C ASN A 113 -18.73 -98.66 -62.43
N PRO A 114 -18.91 -98.86 -61.11
CA PRO A 114 -18.71 -97.86 -60.07
C PRO A 114 -17.37 -97.11 -60.12
N THR A 115 -17.39 -95.86 -59.65
CA THR A 115 -16.22 -95.02 -59.33
C THR A 115 -16.44 -94.29 -58.00
N GLU A 116 -15.39 -93.73 -57.39
CA GLU A 116 -15.51 -92.95 -56.14
C GLU A 116 -16.33 -91.66 -56.36
N GLU A 117 -17.02 -91.20 -55.30
CA GLU A 117 -17.91 -90.04 -55.35
C GLU A 117 -17.20 -88.69 -55.51
N THR A 118 -17.93 -87.71 -56.06
CA THR A 118 -17.51 -86.31 -56.19
C THR A 118 -18.74 -85.40 -56.06
N CYS A 119 -18.61 -84.21 -55.44
CA CYS A 119 -19.74 -83.28 -55.25
C CYS A 119 -20.34 -82.74 -56.57
N ASP A 120 -21.23 -83.50 -57.20
CA ASP A 120 -21.96 -83.12 -58.40
C ASP A 120 -23.45 -83.49 -58.39
N GLY A 121 -23.94 -84.11 -57.31
CA GLY A 121 -25.33 -84.50 -57.13
C GLY A 121 -25.71 -85.84 -57.80
N LEU A 122 -24.72 -86.64 -58.22
CA LEU A 122 -24.91 -87.95 -58.85
C LEU A 122 -24.52 -89.11 -57.91
N ASP A 123 -24.88 -90.32 -58.34
CA ASP A 123 -24.63 -91.61 -57.70
C ASP A 123 -23.58 -92.32 -58.58
N ASN A 124 -22.31 -92.13 -58.25
CA ASN A 124 -21.13 -92.53 -59.02
C ASN A 124 -20.60 -93.91 -58.59
N ASP A 125 -20.72 -94.25 -57.31
CA ASP A 125 -20.37 -95.55 -56.72
C ASP A 125 -21.53 -96.57 -56.83
N CYS A 126 -22.75 -96.07 -57.04
CA CYS A 126 -23.96 -96.84 -57.29
C CYS A 126 -24.43 -97.70 -56.08
N ASP A 127 -24.19 -97.24 -54.85
CA ASP A 127 -24.90 -97.68 -53.64
C ASP A 127 -26.33 -97.12 -53.53
N GLY A 128 -26.61 -95.97 -54.17
CA GLY A 128 -27.91 -95.31 -54.20
C GLY A 128 -28.02 -94.00 -53.40
N ILE A 129 -26.93 -93.47 -52.84
CA ILE A 129 -26.87 -92.18 -52.13
C ILE A 129 -25.84 -91.26 -52.79
N ALA A 130 -26.31 -90.19 -53.44
CA ALA A 130 -25.44 -89.20 -54.07
C ALA A 130 -24.58 -88.42 -53.05
N ASP A 131 -23.37 -88.02 -53.49
CA ASP A 131 -22.39 -87.22 -52.74
C ASP A 131 -21.99 -87.80 -51.36
N ASN A 132 -22.15 -89.11 -51.13
CA ASN A 132 -21.92 -89.71 -49.82
C ASN A 132 -20.41 -89.84 -49.48
N GLY A 133 -20.09 -89.89 -48.17
CA GLY A 133 -18.70 -90.01 -47.69
C GLY A 133 -17.85 -88.73 -47.78
N LEU A 134 -18.38 -87.65 -48.36
CA LEU A 134 -17.72 -86.34 -48.50
C LEU A 134 -17.99 -85.42 -47.29
N PHE A 135 -17.93 -86.00 -46.08
CA PHE A 135 -18.10 -85.30 -44.81
C PHE A 135 -16.73 -85.07 -44.17
N THR A 136 -16.33 -83.81 -44.03
CA THR A 136 -15.28 -83.34 -43.13
C THR A 136 -15.91 -82.42 -42.10
N ASP A 137 -15.77 -82.89 -40.86
CA ASP A 137 -16.08 -82.31 -39.55
C ASP A 137 -15.01 -83.00 -38.69
N ASN A 138 -13.77 -82.50 -38.78
CA ASN A 138 -12.60 -83.26 -38.30
C ASN A 138 -12.43 -83.17 -36.77
N ASP A 139 -12.95 -82.12 -36.14
CA ASP A 139 -12.90 -81.92 -34.68
C ASP A 139 -14.15 -82.38 -33.89
N ASN A 140 -15.31 -82.52 -34.56
CA ASN A 140 -16.61 -82.98 -34.05
C ASN A 140 -17.43 -81.92 -33.27
N ASP A 141 -17.33 -80.63 -33.61
CA ASP A 141 -18.18 -79.57 -33.06
C ASP A 141 -19.60 -79.48 -33.71
N SER A 142 -19.80 -80.11 -34.88
CA SER A 142 -21.00 -80.15 -35.73
C SER A 142 -21.14 -79.06 -36.82
N PHE A 143 -20.14 -78.22 -37.03
CA PHE A 143 -19.96 -77.44 -38.25
C PHE A 143 -19.17 -78.28 -39.28
N ASN A 144 -18.76 -77.68 -40.40
CA ASN A 144 -18.09 -78.40 -41.51
C ASN A 144 -17.20 -77.41 -42.27
N ASP A 145 -16.00 -77.88 -42.61
CA ASP A 145 -14.99 -77.23 -43.48
C ASP A 145 -15.57 -76.36 -44.63
N PRO A 146 -14.96 -75.18 -44.92
CA PRO A 146 -15.33 -74.31 -46.04
C PRO A 146 -15.38 -74.95 -47.44
N GLU A 147 -14.70 -76.06 -47.71
CA GLU A 147 -14.78 -76.81 -48.97
C GLU A 147 -15.92 -77.86 -48.99
N SER A 148 -16.40 -78.35 -47.83
CA SER A 148 -17.49 -79.32 -47.61
C SER A 148 -18.82 -79.01 -48.32
N CYS A 149 -19.51 -80.04 -48.81
CA CYS A 149 -20.60 -79.91 -49.77
C CYS A 149 -22.02 -79.93 -49.16
N LEU A 150 -22.15 -80.08 -47.85
CA LEU A 150 -23.42 -80.14 -47.12
C LEU A 150 -23.38 -79.23 -45.88
N GLY A 151 -24.54 -78.69 -45.49
CA GLY A 151 -24.64 -77.75 -44.38
C GLY A 151 -24.25 -76.30 -44.76
N PRO A 152 -24.28 -75.36 -43.78
CA PRO A 152 -23.70 -74.04 -43.97
C PRO A 152 -22.17 -74.13 -43.95
N LYS A 153 -21.53 -73.67 -45.04
CA LYS A 153 -20.07 -73.47 -45.12
C LYS A 153 -19.68 -72.26 -44.27
N THR A 154 -19.49 -72.48 -42.98
CA THR A 154 -19.36 -71.38 -42.00
C THR A 154 -18.36 -71.65 -40.88
N ASP A 155 -17.83 -72.86 -40.77
CA ASP A 155 -16.63 -73.16 -39.99
C ASP A 155 -15.45 -72.28 -40.46
N CYS A 156 -14.58 -71.86 -39.56
CA CYS A 156 -13.37 -71.09 -39.88
C CYS A 156 -12.04 -71.82 -39.59
N ASP A 157 -12.02 -72.91 -38.81
CA ASP A 157 -10.87 -73.82 -38.65
C ASP A 157 -11.31 -75.24 -38.19
N ASP A 158 -11.72 -76.10 -39.14
CA ASP A 158 -12.21 -77.49 -38.97
C ASP A 158 -11.22 -78.47 -38.24
N GLU A 159 -10.04 -77.99 -37.80
CA GLU A 159 -9.14 -78.71 -36.87
C GLU A 159 -9.28 -78.27 -35.38
N ASP A 160 -10.04 -77.22 -35.03
CA ASP A 160 -10.26 -76.73 -33.65
C ASP A 160 -11.76 -76.52 -33.29
N PRO A 161 -12.33 -77.34 -32.36
CA PRO A 161 -13.75 -77.33 -32.00
C PRO A 161 -14.14 -76.15 -31.08
N THR A 162 -13.41 -75.05 -31.17
CA THR A 162 -13.67 -73.76 -30.52
C THR A 162 -13.68 -72.57 -31.50
N ALA A 163 -13.58 -72.82 -32.80
CA ALA A 163 -13.58 -71.82 -33.87
C ALA A 163 -14.82 -71.95 -34.78
N PHE A 164 -16.00 -71.58 -34.27
CA PHE A 164 -17.28 -71.85 -34.94
C PHE A 164 -18.36 -70.76 -34.81
N PRO A 165 -19.28 -70.64 -35.80
CA PRO A 165 -20.34 -69.64 -35.88
C PRO A 165 -21.14 -69.39 -34.59
N GLY A 166 -20.85 -68.26 -33.93
CA GLY A 166 -21.56 -67.81 -32.73
C GLY A 166 -21.20 -68.59 -31.46
N ASN A 167 -19.94 -69.02 -31.33
CA ASN A 167 -19.32 -69.35 -30.04
C ASN A 167 -19.20 -68.11 -29.13
N GLU A 168 -18.49 -68.22 -28.00
CA GLU A 168 -18.09 -67.08 -27.16
C GLU A 168 -16.60 -66.76 -27.40
N GLU A 169 -16.32 -65.54 -27.88
CA GLU A 169 -14.95 -65.03 -28.14
C GLU A 169 -14.01 -65.15 -26.94
N VAL A 170 -12.80 -65.64 -27.18
CA VAL A 170 -11.72 -65.80 -26.20
C VAL A 170 -10.49 -65.03 -26.68
N CYS A 171 -9.83 -64.35 -25.74
CA CYS A 171 -8.59 -63.65 -26.02
C CYS A 171 -7.40 -64.64 -26.13
N ASP A 172 -7.23 -65.25 -27.30
CA ASP A 172 -6.15 -66.21 -27.61
C ASP A 172 -5.59 -66.12 -29.05
N GLY A 173 -6.16 -65.27 -29.91
CA GLY A 173 -5.68 -65.00 -31.27
C GLY A 173 -6.41 -65.77 -32.38
N VAL A 174 -7.51 -66.44 -32.05
CA VAL A 174 -8.42 -67.13 -32.98
C VAL A 174 -9.70 -66.30 -33.19
N ASP A 175 -10.35 -66.48 -34.35
CA ASP A 175 -11.72 -66.03 -34.61
C ASP A 175 -12.65 -67.13 -34.06
N ASN A 176 -13.03 -67.07 -32.78
CA ASN A 176 -13.73 -68.18 -32.13
C ASN A 176 -15.19 -68.25 -32.58
N ASP A 177 -15.82 -67.11 -32.90
CA ASP A 177 -17.23 -67.04 -33.31
C ASP A 177 -17.46 -66.95 -34.83
N CYS A 178 -16.37 -66.92 -35.62
CA CYS A 178 -16.32 -66.84 -37.08
C CYS A 178 -17.05 -65.62 -37.70
N ASP A 179 -17.16 -64.48 -37.01
CA ASP A 179 -17.71 -63.24 -37.60
C ASP A 179 -16.72 -62.48 -38.51
N GLY A 180 -15.42 -62.72 -38.35
CA GLY A 180 -14.33 -62.14 -39.13
C GLY A 180 -13.47 -61.11 -38.40
N GLU A 181 -13.76 -60.77 -37.15
CA GLU A 181 -12.98 -59.85 -36.30
C GLU A 181 -12.41 -60.60 -35.07
N VAL A 182 -11.18 -61.11 -35.20
CA VAL A 182 -10.41 -61.86 -34.16
C VAL A 182 -10.30 -61.08 -32.83
N ASP A 183 -10.38 -61.81 -31.70
CA ASP A 183 -10.17 -61.30 -30.33
C ASP A 183 -11.13 -60.14 -29.95
N ASN A 184 -12.36 -60.05 -30.50
CA ASN A 184 -13.18 -58.82 -30.42
C ASN A 184 -13.79 -58.51 -29.03
N ILE A 185 -13.37 -59.24 -27.99
CA ILE A 185 -13.90 -59.20 -26.62
C ILE A 185 -13.28 -58.10 -25.73
N GLY A 186 -14.14 -57.27 -25.13
CA GLY A 186 -13.80 -56.25 -24.14
C GLY A 186 -14.20 -54.82 -24.56
N PRO A 187 -13.55 -53.78 -24.02
CA PRO A 187 -12.60 -53.80 -22.90
C PRO A 187 -13.28 -54.15 -21.55
N PHE A 188 -12.51 -54.66 -20.60
CA PHE A 188 -12.97 -54.91 -19.23
C PHE A 188 -12.25 -54.02 -18.21
N GLU A 189 -12.97 -53.54 -17.19
CA GLU A 189 -12.37 -52.77 -16.10
C GLU A 189 -11.40 -53.61 -15.25
N CYS A 190 -10.32 -52.99 -14.79
CA CYS A 190 -9.30 -53.66 -14.00
C CYS A 190 -8.67 -52.75 -12.93
N TRP A 191 -8.12 -53.40 -11.90
CA TRP A 191 -7.31 -52.77 -10.86
C TRP A 191 -6.21 -53.74 -10.42
N THR A 192 -5.00 -53.24 -10.20
CA THR A 192 -3.87 -54.04 -9.67
C THR A 192 -3.21 -53.44 -8.44
N GLY A 193 -3.82 -52.40 -7.85
CA GLY A 193 -3.44 -51.84 -6.55
C GLY A 193 -4.04 -52.61 -5.37
N GLY A 194 -4.10 -51.97 -4.20
CA GLY A 194 -4.66 -52.58 -2.99
C GLY A 194 -6.19 -52.74 -3.05
N GLU A 195 -6.71 -53.78 -2.37
CA GLU A 195 -8.16 -54.05 -2.24
C GLU A 195 -8.92 -52.96 -1.45
N SER A 196 -8.21 -52.13 -0.69
CA SER A 196 -8.78 -51.04 0.11
C SER A 196 -8.86 -49.69 -0.62
N ALA A 197 -8.43 -49.62 -1.89
CA ALA A 197 -8.37 -48.35 -2.62
C ALA A 197 -9.76 -47.74 -2.82
N VAL A 198 -9.90 -46.46 -2.49
CA VAL A 198 -11.10 -45.65 -2.71
C VAL A 198 -11.03 -44.96 -4.07
N PHE A 199 -12.17 -44.82 -4.73
CA PHE A 199 -12.31 -44.15 -6.02
C PHE A 199 -13.49 -43.17 -5.93
N ASP A 200 -13.20 -41.92 -5.55
CA ASP A 200 -14.19 -40.84 -5.46
C ASP A 200 -13.76 -39.58 -6.24
N GLU A 201 -14.32 -38.41 -5.92
CA GLU A 201 -14.01 -37.16 -6.60
C GLU A 201 -12.74 -36.43 -6.09
N ASN A 202 -12.14 -36.89 -4.99
CA ASN A 202 -10.95 -36.31 -4.36
C ASN A 202 -9.70 -37.20 -4.44
N SER A 203 -9.83 -38.46 -4.87
CA SER A 203 -8.68 -39.35 -5.11
C SER A 203 -8.18 -39.29 -6.56
N PRO A 204 -6.85 -39.30 -6.83
CA PRO A 204 -6.29 -39.40 -8.17
C PRO A 204 -6.19 -40.86 -8.64
N CYS A 205 -6.44 -41.83 -7.76
CA CYS A 205 -6.54 -43.24 -8.13
C CYS A 205 -7.69 -43.47 -9.12
N ARG A 206 -7.45 -44.35 -10.08
CA ARG A 206 -8.47 -44.77 -11.03
C ARG A 206 -8.14 -46.13 -11.61
N THR A 207 -9.20 -46.90 -11.84
CA THR A 207 -9.17 -48.17 -12.56
C THR A 207 -8.61 -47.98 -13.97
N GLY A 208 -8.07 -49.06 -14.52
CA GLY A 208 -7.69 -49.16 -15.92
C GLY A 208 -8.67 -50.03 -16.70
N VAL A 209 -8.31 -50.33 -17.94
CA VAL A 209 -8.95 -51.38 -18.75
C VAL A 209 -7.94 -52.44 -19.17
N VAL A 210 -8.41 -53.67 -19.34
CA VAL A 210 -7.73 -54.68 -20.16
C VAL A 210 -8.42 -54.80 -21.51
N GLU A 211 -7.60 -54.82 -22.55
CA GLU A 211 -7.98 -55.02 -23.95
C GLU A 211 -7.27 -56.30 -24.43
N CYS A 212 -7.88 -57.08 -25.32
CA CYS A 212 -7.13 -58.14 -26.00
C CYS A 212 -6.27 -57.53 -27.11
N VAL A 213 -5.00 -57.95 -27.19
CA VAL A 213 -4.07 -57.51 -28.23
C VAL A 213 -3.15 -58.69 -28.62
N ASP A 214 -3.18 -59.08 -29.88
CA ASP A 214 -2.39 -60.18 -30.45
C ASP A 214 -2.52 -61.51 -29.65
N GLY A 215 -3.76 -61.93 -29.33
CA GLY A 215 -4.04 -63.16 -28.57
C GLY A 215 -3.60 -63.14 -27.10
N ALA A 216 -3.50 -61.96 -26.49
CA ALA A 216 -3.16 -61.82 -25.08
C ALA A 216 -3.84 -60.59 -24.44
N TRP A 217 -4.32 -60.77 -23.20
CA TRP A 217 -4.79 -59.65 -22.39
C TRP A 217 -3.66 -58.66 -22.11
N SER A 218 -3.93 -57.39 -22.37
CA SER A 218 -3.03 -56.30 -22.02
C SER A 218 -2.74 -56.27 -20.52
N GLY A 219 -1.65 -55.60 -20.13
CA GLY A 219 -1.58 -55.08 -18.75
C GLY A 219 -2.75 -54.12 -18.49
N CYS A 220 -3.10 -53.88 -17.24
CA CYS A 220 -4.20 -52.97 -16.89
C CYS A 220 -3.85 -51.53 -17.30
N LEU A 221 -4.35 -51.10 -18.47
CA LEU A 221 -3.97 -49.88 -19.16
C LEU A 221 -4.66 -48.67 -18.53
N GLY A 222 -3.88 -47.61 -18.33
CA GLY A 222 -4.40 -46.34 -17.86
C GLY A 222 -4.79 -46.28 -16.38
N GLN A 223 -4.60 -47.33 -15.57
CA GLN A 223 -4.77 -47.24 -14.11
C GLN A 223 -3.79 -46.22 -13.50
N VAL A 224 -4.18 -45.59 -12.39
CA VAL A 224 -3.30 -44.71 -11.58
C VAL A 224 -3.19 -45.29 -10.18
N PHE A 225 -1.97 -45.53 -9.72
CA PHE A 225 -1.68 -46.13 -8.41
C PHE A 225 -1.60 -45.09 -7.29
N PRO A 226 -1.84 -45.51 -6.03
CA PRO A 226 -1.47 -44.77 -4.82
C PRO A 226 -0.04 -44.23 -4.86
N ILE A 227 0.14 -43.00 -4.38
CA ILE A 227 1.42 -42.39 -4.01
C ILE A 227 1.35 -41.91 -2.56
N PRO A 228 2.46 -41.74 -1.83
CA PRO A 228 2.40 -41.26 -0.44
C PRO A 228 1.70 -39.90 -0.33
N GLU A 229 0.93 -39.71 0.73
CA GLU A 229 0.16 -38.49 0.99
C GLU A 229 0.97 -37.20 0.79
N GLN A 230 0.36 -36.26 0.07
CA GLN A 230 0.81 -34.89 -0.08
C GLN A 230 -0.22 -33.99 0.62
N CYS A 231 0.21 -32.88 1.20
CA CYS A 231 -0.71 -31.90 1.74
C CYS A 231 -1.25 -31.02 0.60
N ASP A 232 -2.27 -31.51 -0.11
CA ASP A 232 -2.89 -30.81 -1.25
C ASP A 232 -4.42 -31.03 -1.37
N LEU A 233 -5.09 -31.49 -0.30
CA LEU A 233 -6.54 -31.80 -0.22
C LEU A 233 -6.99 -32.94 -1.15
N ILE A 234 -6.07 -33.84 -1.52
CA ILE A 234 -6.31 -34.98 -2.40
C ILE A 234 -5.95 -36.27 -1.64
N ASP A 235 -6.80 -37.29 -1.74
CA ASP A 235 -6.53 -38.64 -1.19
C ASP A 235 -5.55 -39.37 -2.11
N ASN A 236 -4.26 -39.06 -1.97
CA ASN A 236 -3.16 -39.42 -2.88
C ASN A 236 -2.77 -40.90 -2.75
N ASP A 237 -2.84 -41.46 -1.54
CA ASP A 237 -2.60 -42.88 -1.26
C ASP A 237 -3.88 -43.74 -1.36
N CYS A 238 -5.01 -43.06 -1.55
CA CYS A 238 -6.31 -43.60 -1.94
C CYS A 238 -6.95 -44.45 -0.83
N ASN A 239 -6.76 -44.09 0.44
CA ASN A 239 -7.28 -44.81 1.61
C ASN A 239 -8.68 -44.37 2.06
N GLY A 240 -9.17 -43.21 1.59
CA GLY A 240 -10.47 -42.64 1.94
C GLY A 240 -10.45 -41.57 3.04
N GLU A 241 -9.28 -41.22 3.57
CA GLU A 241 -9.03 -40.03 4.38
C GLU A 241 -8.15 -39.06 3.56
N ILE A 242 -8.22 -37.74 3.81
CA ILE A 242 -7.53 -36.70 3.03
C ILE A 242 -6.51 -36.01 3.93
N ASP A 243 -5.27 -35.84 3.43
CA ASP A 243 -4.15 -35.24 4.16
C ASP A 243 -3.89 -35.98 5.51
N ASP A 244 -4.05 -37.31 5.59
CA ASP A 244 -4.03 -38.04 6.89
C ASP A 244 -2.61 -38.30 7.45
N SER A 245 -1.63 -38.47 6.57
CA SER A 245 -0.22 -38.71 6.91
C SER A 245 0.78 -38.01 5.95
N PRO A 246 0.63 -36.71 5.64
CA PRO A 246 1.32 -36.04 4.53
C PRO A 246 2.84 -36.00 4.71
N TRP A 247 3.55 -36.29 3.62
CA TRP A 247 5.00 -36.49 3.64
C TRP A 247 5.76 -35.21 4.00
N GLY A 248 6.30 -35.19 5.22
CA GLY A 248 7.04 -34.05 5.77
C GLY A 248 6.39 -33.43 7.01
N GLU A 249 5.17 -33.84 7.39
CA GLU A 249 4.60 -33.41 8.67
C GLU A 249 5.47 -33.82 9.87
N GLY A 250 5.56 -32.94 10.87
CA GLY A 250 6.44 -33.06 12.03
C GLY A 250 7.93 -32.85 11.73
N ALA A 251 8.34 -32.67 10.46
CA ALA A 251 9.74 -32.40 10.13
C ALA A 251 10.15 -30.99 10.59
N PRO A 252 11.39 -30.82 11.11
CA PRO A 252 11.90 -29.52 11.52
C PRO A 252 12.04 -28.59 10.31
N CYS A 253 11.62 -27.35 10.49
CA CYS A 253 11.59 -26.31 9.46
C CYS A 253 11.98 -24.95 10.06
N GLY A 254 12.12 -23.93 9.22
CA GLY A 254 12.43 -22.57 9.66
C GLY A 254 13.78 -22.08 9.14
N PRO A 255 14.56 -21.36 9.97
CA PRO A 255 15.83 -20.73 9.55
C PRO A 255 17.00 -21.70 9.36
N GLU A 256 18.10 -21.22 8.78
CA GLU A 256 19.35 -22.00 8.62
C GLU A 256 20.17 -22.10 9.92
N SER A 257 19.85 -21.30 10.94
CA SER A 257 20.52 -21.24 12.24
C SER A 257 19.50 -21.22 13.39
N ASN A 258 19.90 -21.71 14.56
CA ASN A 258 19.16 -21.55 15.82
C ASN A 258 19.99 -20.73 16.83
N ILE A 259 20.70 -19.73 16.32
CA ILE A 259 21.52 -18.78 17.09
C ILE A 259 20.66 -17.52 17.34
N GLY A 260 20.99 -16.75 18.36
CA GLY A 260 20.23 -15.57 18.73
C GLY A 260 18.78 -15.86 19.12
N GLN A 261 17.85 -15.11 18.53
CA GLN A 261 16.41 -15.34 18.71
C GLN A 261 15.84 -16.48 17.85
N CYS A 262 16.61 -17.06 16.91
CA CYS A 262 16.07 -18.01 15.95
C CYS A 262 15.78 -19.40 16.55
N SER A 263 14.65 -19.97 16.11
CA SER A 263 14.22 -21.32 16.47
C SER A 263 13.74 -22.08 15.24
N TYR A 264 14.11 -23.36 15.15
CA TYR A 264 13.42 -24.27 14.23
C TYR A 264 12.00 -24.51 14.74
N GLY A 265 11.04 -24.41 13.83
CA GLY A 265 9.66 -24.84 14.02
C GLY A 265 9.46 -26.28 13.57
N HIS A 266 8.20 -26.67 13.42
CA HIS A 266 7.82 -27.95 12.82
C HIS A 266 6.77 -27.75 11.70
N SER A 267 6.82 -28.63 10.72
CA SER A 267 5.94 -28.59 9.55
C SER A 267 4.60 -29.24 9.89
N VAL A 268 3.48 -28.61 9.53
CA VAL A 268 2.11 -29.11 9.73
C VAL A 268 1.29 -28.91 8.46
N CYS A 269 0.40 -29.84 8.14
CA CYS A 269 -0.54 -29.67 7.03
C CYS A 269 -1.74 -28.83 7.47
N VAL A 270 -2.06 -27.76 6.75
CA VAL A 270 -3.26 -26.95 7.00
C VAL A 270 -3.93 -26.57 5.68
N SER A 271 -5.05 -27.23 5.37
CA SER A 271 -5.90 -26.92 4.22
C SER A 271 -5.20 -27.01 2.85
N GLY A 272 -4.41 -28.06 2.62
CA GLY A 272 -3.73 -28.29 1.34
C GLY A 272 -2.46 -27.47 1.11
N GLU A 273 -1.81 -27.01 2.19
CA GLU A 273 -0.50 -26.39 2.13
C GLU A 273 0.30 -26.71 3.42
N MET A 274 1.60 -26.98 3.27
CA MET A 274 2.50 -27.26 4.40
C MET A 274 2.99 -25.96 5.04
N TYR A 275 2.56 -25.71 6.28
CA TYR A 275 2.97 -24.54 7.06
C TYR A 275 4.09 -24.90 8.04
N CYS A 276 5.08 -24.02 8.17
CA CYS A 276 6.05 -24.09 9.26
C CYS A 276 5.53 -23.28 10.46
N VAL A 277 5.24 -23.95 11.58
CA VAL A 277 4.75 -23.32 12.82
C VAL A 277 5.81 -23.38 13.93
N ASP A 278 5.75 -22.42 14.85
CA ASP A 278 6.71 -22.21 15.96
C ASP A 278 8.16 -21.89 15.55
N ALA A 279 8.42 -21.61 14.27
CA ALA A 279 9.72 -21.11 13.79
C ALA A 279 9.87 -19.60 14.03
N MET A 280 11.01 -19.18 14.59
CA MET A 280 11.44 -17.79 14.64
C MET A 280 12.54 -17.57 13.61
N TYR A 281 12.29 -16.65 12.66
CA TYR A 281 13.17 -16.37 11.52
C TYR A 281 14.00 -15.10 11.75
N PRO A 282 15.18 -14.97 11.09
CA PRO A 282 15.98 -13.74 11.03
C PRO A 282 15.13 -12.51 10.77
N GLN A 283 15.33 -11.48 11.59
CA GLN A 283 14.87 -10.12 11.35
C GLN A 283 16.05 -9.25 10.93
N ASN A 284 15.83 -7.96 10.67
CA ASN A 284 16.95 -7.02 10.63
C ASN A 284 17.48 -6.82 12.06
N GLU A 285 18.80 -6.70 12.22
CA GLU A 285 19.42 -6.39 13.51
C GLU A 285 18.91 -5.06 14.07
N ALA A 286 18.65 -5.03 15.38
CA ALA A 286 18.22 -3.87 16.14
C ALA A 286 19.06 -3.76 17.42
N CYS A 287 19.18 -2.53 17.94
CA CYS A 287 20.00 -2.25 19.11
C CYS A 287 19.24 -2.61 20.41
N ASP A 288 19.13 -3.91 20.72
CA ASP A 288 18.41 -4.44 21.88
C ASP A 288 19.15 -5.53 22.70
N ALA A 289 20.42 -5.81 22.35
CA ALA A 289 21.26 -6.87 22.92
C ALA A 289 20.81 -8.31 22.62
N VAL A 290 20.03 -8.52 21.56
CA VAL A 290 19.67 -9.83 21.01
C VAL A 290 20.12 -9.92 19.56
N ASP A 291 20.89 -10.94 19.23
CA ASP A 291 21.16 -11.41 17.86
C ASP A 291 19.81 -11.67 17.15
N ASN A 292 19.36 -10.69 16.34
CA ASN A 292 18.04 -10.68 15.71
C ASN A 292 18.08 -11.30 14.31
N ASP A 293 19.17 -11.11 13.55
CA ASP A 293 19.39 -11.71 12.23
C ASP A 293 19.89 -13.17 12.31
N CYS A 294 20.30 -13.61 13.50
CA CYS A 294 20.73 -14.97 13.83
C CYS A 294 22.06 -15.39 13.19
N ASN A 295 22.93 -14.43 12.84
CA ASN A 295 24.27 -14.68 12.30
C ASN A 295 25.31 -15.07 13.37
N GLY A 296 25.01 -14.82 14.66
CA GLY A 296 25.86 -15.19 15.80
C GLY A 296 26.78 -14.09 16.34
N PHE A 297 26.63 -12.86 15.85
CA PHE A 297 27.06 -11.64 16.53
C PHE A 297 25.85 -10.97 17.21
N VAL A 298 26.00 -9.79 17.81
CA VAL A 298 24.92 -9.12 18.58
C VAL A 298 25.09 -7.61 18.40
N ASP A 299 24.04 -6.94 17.96
CA ASP A 299 23.97 -5.51 17.64
C ASP A 299 25.02 -5.02 16.60
N GLU A 300 25.62 -5.89 15.79
CA GLU A 300 26.75 -5.49 14.94
C GLU A 300 26.34 -4.69 13.70
N SER A 301 27.28 -3.88 13.19
CA SER A 301 27.07 -3.04 12.01
C SER A 301 25.90 -2.04 12.09
N LEU A 302 25.41 -1.77 13.31
CA LEU A 302 24.39 -0.76 13.58
C LEU A 302 25.01 0.59 13.90
N ASP A 303 24.88 1.55 12.98
CA ASP A 303 25.14 2.97 13.17
C ASP A 303 23.84 3.80 13.12
N ARG A 304 23.80 4.91 13.87
CA ARG A 304 22.75 5.93 13.71
C ARG A 304 23.30 7.34 13.90
N LEU A 305 22.54 8.33 13.43
CA LEU A 305 22.81 9.72 13.73
C LEU A 305 22.59 10.04 15.22
N CYS A 306 23.52 10.78 15.79
CA CYS A 306 23.43 11.41 17.10
C CYS A 306 23.62 12.93 16.96
N GLU A 307 23.20 13.68 17.97
CA GLU A 307 23.35 15.13 18.03
C GLU A 307 23.88 15.59 19.39
N THR A 308 24.70 16.64 19.35
CA THR A 308 25.15 17.47 20.47
C THR A 308 24.76 18.92 20.17
N GLU A 309 25.00 19.84 21.11
CA GLU A 309 24.80 21.27 20.86
C GLU A 309 25.67 21.78 19.69
N CYS A 310 26.88 21.20 19.49
CA CYS A 310 27.75 21.41 18.33
C CYS A 310 27.32 20.69 17.03
N GLY A 311 26.09 20.19 16.93
CA GLY A 311 25.55 19.55 15.74
C GLY A 311 25.69 18.02 15.68
N TYR A 312 25.95 17.47 14.50
CA TYR A 312 25.68 16.05 14.20
C TYR A 312 26.92 15.15 14.14
N GLY A 313 26.72 13.89 14.53
CA GLY A 313 27.68 12.81 14.34
C GLY A 313 26.98 11.46 14.17
N ALA A 314 27.76 10.39 14.21
CA ALA A 314 27.26 9.02 14.27
C ALA A 314 27.62 8.36 15.61
N GLU A 315 26.74 7.48 16.11
CA GLU A 315 27.00 6.59 17.24
C GLU A 315 26.75 5.13 16.86
N GLU A 316 27.53 4.23 17.45
CA GLU A 316 27.51 2.79 17.18
C GLU A 316 26.65 2.11 18.26
N CYS A 317 25.88 1.06 17.91
CA CYS A 317 25.30 0.21 18.95
C CYS A 317 26.36 -0.74 19.54
N PHE A 318 26.28 -0.97 20.85
CA PHE A 318 27.05 -1.99 21.54
C PHE A 318 26.27 -2.56 22.74
N ASN A 319 25.84 -3.82 22.65
CA ASN A 319 25.15 -4.53 23.73
C ASN A 319 23.85 -3.82 24.17
N GLY A 320 22.96 -3.53 23.22
CA GLY A 320 21.65 -2.90 23.43
C GLY A 320 21.69 -1.44 23.88
N ALA A 321 22.81 -0.75 23.67
CA ALA A 321 22.98 0.66 23.97
C ALA A 321 23.78 1.36 22.87
N TRP A 322 23.33 2.54 22.47
CA TRP A 322 24.05 3.42 21.56
C TRP A 322 25.18 4.14 22.30
N VAL A 323 26.38 4.15 21.73
CA VAL A 323 27.62 4.60 22.37
C VAL A 323 28.56 5.29 21.38
N ASN A 324 29.55 6.02 21.91
CA ASN A 324 30.61 6.67 21.13
C ASN A 324 30.10 7.67 20.08
N CYS A 325 29.07 8.46 20.40
CA CYS A 325 28.64 9.58 19.55
C CYS A 325 29.84 10.45 19.16
N SER A 326 30.04 10.58 17.85
CA SER A 326 31.16 11.27 17.21
C SER A 326 30.87 12.73 16.84
N ALA A 327 29.74 13.27 17.30
CA ALA A 327 29.43 14.68 17.19
C ALA A 327 30.43 15.51 18.03
N PRO A 328 30.76 16.76 17.64
CA PRO A 328 31.69 17.59 18.41
C PRO A 328 31.13 17.89 19.81
N THR A 329 32.02 18.16 20.76
CA THR A 329 31.64 18.50 22.15
C THR A 329 32.12 19.91 22.49
N PRO A 330 31.33 20.72 23.21
CA PRO A 330 31.73 22.04 23.70
C PRO A 330 33.15 22.11 24.23
N SER A 331 33.90 23.11 23.78
CA SER A 331 35.28 23.41 24.19
C SER A 331 35.52 24.91 24.22
N PRO A 332 36.28 25.47 25.18
CA PRO A 332 36.38 26.93 25.31
C PRO A 332 36.93 27.61 24.06
N GLU A 333 36.34 28.75 23.72
CA GLU A 333 36.63 29.52 22.49
C GLU A 333 38.11 29.68 22.15
N LEU A 334 38.38 29.54 20.85
CA LEU A 334 39.62 29.89 20.19
C LEU A 334 39.26 30.87 19.09
N CYS A 335 39.86 32.07 19.10
CA CYS A 335 39.53 33.17 18.20
C CYS A 335 39.94 32.89 16.73
N ASP A 336 39.26 31.95 16.07
CA ASP A 336 39.56 31.42 14.73
C ASP A 336 38.35 31.37 13.77
N ASN A 337 37.24 32.04 14.15
CA ASN A 337 35.97 32.17 13.42
C ASN A 337 35.18 30.86 13.35
N ILE A 338 35.23 30.06 14.42
CA ILE A 338 34.45 28.85 14.60
C ILE A 338 33.86 28.87 16.02
N ASP A 339 32.56 28.66 16.14
CA ASP A 339 31.89 28.34 17.40
C ASP A 339 32.47 27.03 17.97
N ASN A 340 33.34 27.12 19.00
CA ASN A 340 34.01 25.99 19.66
C ASN A 340 33.24 25.54 20.92
N ASP A 341 32.58 26.48 21.61
CA ASP A 341 31.81 26.31 22.84
C ASP A 341 30.37 25.81 22.57
N CYS A 342 29.79 26.18 21.42
CA CYS A 342 28.50 25.75 20.89
C CYS A 342 27.28 26.39 21.58
N ASP A 343 27.42 27.63 22.07
CA ASP A 343 26.33 28.44 22.64
C ASP A 343 25.48 29.14 21.55
N GLY A 344 26.04 29.34 20.36
CA GLY A 344 25.39 29.89 19.17
C GLY A 344 25.91 31.26 18.70
N GLU A 345 26.81 31.91 19.45
CA GLU A 345 27.64 33.02 18.97
C GLU A 345 28.96 32.48 18.34
N VAL A 346 29.95 33.34 18.07
CA VAL A 346 31.27 32.95 17.50
C VAL A 346 32.38 33.86 18.03
N ASP A 347 33.52 33.30 18.45
CA ASP A 347 34.69 34.02 18.98
C ASP A 347 34.34 34.93 20.20
N GLU A 348 33.34 34.58 21.03
CA GLU A 348 32.87 35.47 22.09
C GLU A 348 33.86 35.60 23.26
N GLY A 349 34.00 36.82 23.79
CA GLY A 349 35.01 37.14 24.80
C GLY A 349 36.43 37.35 24.25
N CYS A 350 36.69 37.10 22.96
CA CYS A 350 37.94 37.50 22.30
C CYS A 350 38.09 39.03 22.25
N LEU A 351 39.25 39.57 22.66
CA LEU A 351 39.51 41.01 22.66
C LEU A 351 40.05 41.54 21.31
N CYS A 352 40.54 40.64 20.45
CA CYS A 352 41.13 40.93 19.14
C CYS A 352 41.35 39.65 18.32
N ILE A 353 41.54 39.76 17.01
CA ILE A 353 41.87 38.62 16.14
C ILE A 353 43.40 38.48 16.05
N ALA A 354 43.90 37.24 16.05
CA ALA A 354 45.34 36.97 16.12
C ALA A 354 46.13 37.60 14.94
N GLY A 355 47.03 38.53 15.27
CA GLY A 355 47.80 39.31 14.29
C GLY A 355 47.27 40.72 14.01
N ASP A 356 46.11 41.10 14.57
CA ASP A 356 45.65 42.49 14.60
C ASP A 356 46.65 43.40 15.34
N THR A 357 46.53 44.71 15.10
CA THR A 357 47.35 45.74 15.78
C THR A 357 46.47 46.88 16.28
N GLN A 358 46.60 47.27 17.54
CA GLN A 358 45.92 48.44 18.10
C GLN A 358 46.92 49.51 18.58
N VAL A 359 46.41 50.73 18.70
CA VAL A 359 47.04 51.80 19.47
C VAL A 359 47.00 51.45 20.95
N CYS A 360 48.06 51.78 21.68
CA CYS A 360 48.13 51.67 23.14
C CYS A 360 48.83 52.90 23.73
N VAL A 361 48.46 53.24 24.97
CA VAL A 361 49.02 54.33 25.77
C VAL A 361 49.16 53.79 27.19
N GLU A 362 50.39 53.72 27.70
CA GLU A 362 50.74 53.09 28.99
C GLU A 362 51.88 53.86 29.66
N GLU A 363 51.91 53.93 31.01
CA GLU A 363 52.96 54.62 31.77
C GLU A 363 54.39 54.12 31.49
N GLU A 364 54.53 52.88 30.97
CA GLU A 364 55.82 52.23 30.68
C GLU A 364 55.84 51.64 29.24
N MET A 365 55.76 52.48 28.21
CA MET A 365 55.94 52.03 26.81
C MET A 365 57.41 51.86 26.43
N LEU A 366 57.77 50.77 25.76
CA LEU A 366 59.17 50.54 25.33
C LEU A 366 59.46 51.13 23.95
N ASP A 367 60.34 52.14 23.88
CA ASP A 367 60.94 52.57 22.62
C ASP A 367 61.98 51.55 22.14
N GLN A 368 61.64 50.84 21.05
CA GLN A 368 62.52 49.84 20.44
C GLN A 368 63.82 50.43 19.84
N SER A 369 63.89 51.75 19.65
CA SER A 369 65.04 52.42 19.01
C SER A 369 66.13 52.85 20.01
N THR A 370 65.76 53.35 21.20
CA THR A 370 66.70 53.68 22.28
C THR A 370 66.80 52.61 23.37
N GLY A 371 65.78 51.77 23.53
CA GLY A 371 65.66 50.84 24.64
C GLY A 371 65.31 51.50 25.97
N GLN A 372 64.69 52.69 25.93
CA GLN A 372 64.17 53.40 27.11
C GLN A 372 62.65 53.20 27.25
N MET A 373 62.16 53.28 28.48
CA MET A 373 60.72 53.40 28.75
C MET A 373 60.30 54.85 28.56
N MET A 374 59.14 55.06 27.94
CA MET A 374 58.53 56.35 27.63
C MET A 374 57.15 56.44 28.30
N SER A 375 56.82 57.64 28.80
CA SER A 375 55.57 57.94 29.51
C SER A 375 54.89 59.20 28.96
N CYS A 376 54.98 59.38 27.63
CA CYS A 376 54.33 60.43 26.84
C CYS A 376 54.17 59.92 25.39
N GLY A 377 53.29 60.52 24.60
CA GLY A 377 52.98 60.09 23.24
C GLY A 377 52.30 58.72 23.15
N GLN A 378 52.43 58.05 22.00
CA GLN A 378 51.61 56.91 21.63
C GLN A 378 52.43 55.66 21.28
N GLY A 379 51.87 54.46 21.52
CA GLY A 379 52.45 53.17 21.17
C GLY A 379 51.55 52.28 20.31
N ILE A 380 52.01 51.03 20.09
CA ILE A 380 51.31 49.96 19.36
C ILE A 380 51.43 48.61 20.07
N GLN A 381 50.31 47.86 20.10
CA GLN A 381 50.19 46.48 20.55
C GLN A 381 49.85 45.56 19.38
N VAL A 382 50.21 44.28 19.49
CA VAL A 382 49.88 43.23 18.51
C VAL A 382 49.12 42.10 19.21
N CYS A 383 48.03 41.63 18.60
CA CYS A 383 47.19 40.56 19.15
C CYS A 383 47.85 39.20 18.98
N ASN A 384 47.76 38.34 20.00
CA ASN A 384 48.32 37.00 20.00
C ASN A 384 47.28 35.91 19.67
N LEU A 385 47.72 34.64 19.57
CA LEU A 385 46.91 33.47 19.19
C LEU A 385 45.87 33.03 20.24
N LEU A 386 45.64 33.82 21.30
CA LEU A 386 44.61 33.60 22.33
C LEU A 386 43.68 34.82 22.46
N GLY A 387 43.60 35.67 21.42
CA GLY A 387 42.72 36.84 21.41
C GLY A 387 43.09 37.93 22.42
N MET A 388 44.37 38.00 22.83
CA MET A 388 44.87 38.96 23.81
C MET A 388 45.96 39.86 23.22
N TRP A 389 45.95 41.13 23.61
CA TRP A 389 46.99 42.11 23.26
C TRP A 389 48.34 41.83 23.95
N GLY A 390 49.44 42.15 23.26
CA GLY A 390 50.82 41.98 23.75
C GLY A 390 51.38 43.18 24.54
N GLU A 391 52.71 43.29 24.60
CA GLU A 391 53.40 44.45 25.19
C GLU A 391 53.25 45.71 24.31
N CYS A 392 53.17 46.90 24.92
CA CYS A 392 53.06 48.18 24.20
C CYS A 392 54.43 48.75 23.79
N PHE A 393 54.62 48.95 22.48
CA PHE A 393 55.86 49.51 21.92
C PHE A 393 55.65 50.96 21.47
N TRP A 394 56.49 51.88 21.94
CA TRP A 394 56.37 53.30 21.66
C TRP A 394 56.63 53.62 20.17
N LEU A 395 55.79 54.49 19.58
CA LEU A 395 55.88 54.94 18.19
C LEU A 395 56.37 56.39 18.06
N GLY A 396 55.98 57.28 18.98
CA GLY A 396 56.34 58.70 18.95
C GLY A 396 55.34 59.60 19.68
N PRO A 397 55.64 60.91 19.81
CA PRO A 397 54.66 61.92 20.22
C PRO A 397 53.57 62.13 19.15
N THR A 398 52.42 62.59 19.60
CA THR A 398 51.16 62.81 18.86
C THR A 398 50.80 64.31 18.83
N GLU A 399 49.57 64.68 18.45
CA GLU A 399 49.02 66.02 18.74
C GLU A 399 48.17 65.92 20.02
N GLU A 400 48.20 66.95 20.88
CA GLU A 400 47.58 66.94 22.22
C GLU A 400 46.06 66.64 22.21
N VAL A 401 45.63 65.68 23.04
CA VAL A 401 44.22 65.27 23.22
C VAL A 401 43.82 65.38 24.69
N CYS A 402 42.55 65.71 24.98
CA CYS A 402 42.06 65.80 26.36
C CYS A 402 41.90 64.40 26.97
N ASN A 403 42.87 63.94 27.77
CA ASN A 403 42.95 62.54 28.22
C ASN A 403 43.82 62.28 29.48
N ASN A 404 44.33 63.31 30.15
CA ASN A 404 45.26 63.24 31.30
C ASN A 404 46.63 62.62 30.96
N TRP A 405 47.05 62.73 29.70
CA TRP A 405 48.31 62.22 29.18
C TRP A 405 49.08 63.33 28.45
N ASP A 406 50.41 63.22 28.44
CA ASP A 406 51.29 64.14 27.69
C ASP A 406 51.42 63.57 26.26
N ASP A 407 50.58 63.98 25.32
CA ASP A 407 50.53 63.41 23.97
C ASP A 407 51.67 63.92 23.09
N ASP A 408 52.00 65.22 23.14
CA ASP A 408 53.04 65.81 22.29
C ASP A 408 54.46 65.81 22.90
N CYS A 409 54.60 65.36 24.16
CA CYS A 409 55.83 65.23 24.95
C CYS A 409 56.50 66.58 25.31
N ASP A 410 55.74 67.60 25.74
CA ASP A 410 56.26 68.93 26.13
C ASP A 410 56.31 69.25 27.65
N ASP A 411 55.97 68.28 28.51
CA ASP A 411 55.78 68.41 29.97
C ASP A 411 54.47 69.16 30.40
N ILE A 412 53.52 69.48 29.49
CA ILE A 412 52.21 70.09 29.82
C ILE A 412 51.05 69.17 29.44
N VAL A 413 50.42 68.55 30.43
CA VAL A 413 49.16 67.79 30.27
C VAL A 413 47.95 68.74 30.25
N ASP A 414 47.07 68.58 29.27
CA ASP A 414 45.68 69.09 29.21
C ASP A 414 45.51 70.60 29.49
N MET A 415 46.01 71.47 28.61
CA MET A 415 45.75 72.92 28.70
C MET A 415 45.10 73.54 27.45
N MET A 416 44.23 72.79 26.77
CA MET A 416 43.47 73.26 25.61
C MET A 416 42.00 73.63 25.89
N GLN A 417 41.43 74.44 24.99
CA GLN A 417 40.03 74.90 25.02
C GLN A 417 39.30 74.48 23.76
N SER A 418 38.01 74.15 23.85
CA SER A 418 37.19 73.75 22.72
C SER A 418 35.76 74.30 22.80
N SER A 419 35.08 74.34 21.67
CA SER A 419 33.61 74.47 21.60
C SER A 419 32.95 73.19 22.08
N CYS A 420 31.83 73.29 22.77
CA CYS A 420 31.06 72.15 23.27
C CYS A 420 29.56 72.38 23.09
N GLY A 421 28.80 71.32 23.32
CA GLY A 421 27.36 71.25 23.16
C GLY A 421 27.01 70.21 22.12
N ASN A 422 25.99 69.42 22.41
CA ASN A 422 25.71 68.19 21.67
C ASN A 422 24.54 68.40 20.70
N GLN A 423 24.74 69.35 19.78
CA GLN A 423 23.75 69.81 18.80
C GLN A 423 24.19 69.44 17.39
N ASP A 424 23.24 69.13 16.50
CA ASP A 424 23.58 68.94 15.09
C ASP A 424 24.00 70.27 14.47
N SER A 425 24.90 70.19 13.50
CA SER A 425 25.22 71.25 12.56
C SER A 425 24.02 71.95 11.90
N THR A 426 22.83 71.34 11.89
CA THR A 426 21.58 71.95 11.44
C THR A 426 20.92 72.84 12.49
N THR A 427 20.95 72.47 13.78
CA THR A 427 20.24 73.21 14.86
C THR A 427 21.10 74.28 15.54
N VAL A 428 22.43 74.25 15.37
CA VAL A 428 23.33 75.27 15.96
C VAL A 428 23.06 76.67 15.40
N GLY A 429 22.43 77.53 16.21
CA GLY A 429 22.07 78.89 15.84
C GLY A 429 20.74 79.01 15.08
N VAL A 430 19.93 77.95 15.12
CA VAL A 430 18.48 77.96 14.87
C VAL A 430 17.77 78.01 16.25
N GLY A 431 16.57 78.56 16.32
CA GLY A 431 15.86 78.82 17.58
C GLY A 431 16.69 79.56 18.63
N GLU A 432 16.52 79.14 19.89
CA GLU A 432 17.38 79.55 21.01
C GLU A 432 18.69 78.73 21.12
N CYS A 433 18.86 77.69 20.28
CA CYS A 433 19.97 76.73 20.35
C CYS A 433 21.33 77.35 20.06
N LYS A 434 22.31 77.01 20.90
CA LYS A 434 23.70 77.46 20.77
C LYS A 434 24.67 76.54 21.49
N LEU A 435 25.85 76.41 20.88
CA LEU A 435 27.03 75.79 21.49
C LEU A 435 27.61 76.67 22.60
N GLY A 436 28.15 76.02 23.64
CA GLY A 436 28.93 76.64 24.70
C GLY A 436 30.44 76.50 24.50
N THR A 437 31.21 76.79 25.54
CA THR A 437 32.67 76.62 25.57
C THR A 437 33.15 75.82 26.78
N THR A 438 34.18 75.00 26.57
CA THR A 438 34.81 74.16 27.60
C THR A 438 36.34 74.31 27.58
N THR A 439 36.99 73.87 28.64
CA THR A 439 38.44 73.79 28.81
C THR A 439 38.76 72.45 29.46
N CYS A 440 39.73 71.72 28.91
CA CYS A 440 40.18 70.45 29.49
C CYS A 440 41.01 70.71 30.75
N VAL A 441 40.84 69.89 31.79
CA VAL A 441 41.65 69.88 33.01
C VAL A 441 41.64 68.45 33.58
N GLU A 442 42.82 67.86 33.84
CA GLU A 442 42.97 66.53 34.46
C GLU A 442 42.21 65.40 33.70
N GLY A 443 42.24 65.44 32.37
CA GLY A 443 41.60 64.49 31.43
C GLY A 443 40.11 64.71 31.16
N GLU A 444 39.48 65.62 31.87
CA GLU A 444 38.05 65.89 31.76
C GLU A 444 37.81 67.24 31.09
N TRP A 445 36.93 67.26 30.08
CA TRP A 445 36.37 68.51 29.59
C TRP A 445 35.48 69.11 30.67
N GLY A 446 35.80 70.34 31.10
CA GLY A 446 34.96 71.08 32.05
C GLY A 446 33.53 71.30 31.55
N ILE A 447 32.64 71.70 32.47
CA ILE A 447 31.23 71.99 32.15
C ILE A 447 31.10 72.90 30.91
N CYS A 448 30.11 72.62 30.07
CA CYS A 448 29.87 73.42 28.87
C CYS A 448 29.20 74.75 29.25
N GLU A 449 30.00 75.81 29.45
CA GLU A 449 29.47 77.11 29.81
C GLU A 449 28.82 77.77 28.59
N GLY A 450 27.50 77.99 28.65
CA GLY A 450 26.73 78.80 27.70
C GLY A 450 25.83 78.04 26.72
N GLU A 451 25.74 76.71 26.82
CA GLU A 451 24.88 75.90 25.94
C GLU A 451 23.38 76.17 26.14
N ILE A 452 22.61 76.12 25.05
CA ILE A 452 21.17 75.79 25.02
C ILE A 452 20.97 74.74 23.93
N SER A 453 20.28 73.64 24.24
CA SER A 453 20.08 72.45 23.40
C SER A 453 18.59 72.23 23.09
N PRO A 454 18.23 71.52 22.01
CA PRO A 454 16.84 71.20 21.64
C PRO A 454 15.99 70.56 22.74
N THR A 455 14.70 70.88 22.73
CA THR A 455 13.64 70.30 23.56
C THR A 455 12.34 70.15 22.76
N GLU A 456 11.43 69.25 23.15
CA GLU A 456 10.14 69.09 22.47
C GLU A 456 9.33 70.42 22.43
N GLU A 457 8.67 70.67 21.30
CA GLU A 457 7.84 71.87 21.09
C GLU A 457 6.72 72.00 22.13
N VAL A 458 6.49 73.25 22.53
CA VAL A 458 5.43 73.68 23.44
C VAL A 458 4.90 75.01 22.94
N CYS A 459 3.58 75.21 23.03
CA CYS A 459 2.89 76.38 22.47
C CYS A 459 3.28 77.69 23.20
N ASP A 460 4.44 78.28 22.90
CA ASP A 460 5.01 79.47 23.56
C ASP A 460 5.63 80.53 22.61
N GLU A 461 5.35 80.44 21.31
CA GLU A 461 5.87 81.31 20.22
C GLU A 461 7.41 81.23 20.03
N LEU A 462 8.07 80.16 20.50
CA LEU A 462 9.51 79.92 20.32
C LEU A 462 9.80 78.67 19.49
N ASP A 463 10.99 78.67 18.88
CA ASP A 463 11.61 77.57 18.16
C ASP A 463 12.51 76.83 19.19
N ASN A 464 11.94 75.80 19.84
CA ASN A 464 12.47 75.12 21.03
C ASN A 464 13.18 73.79 20.68
N ASP A 465 12.69 73.10 19.64
CA ASP A 465 13.31 71.93 19.01
C ASP A 465 14.48 72.33 18.09
N CYS A 466 14.48 73.57 17.58
CA CYS A 466 15.52 74.15 16.73
C CYS A 466 15.58 73.60 15.28
N ASP A 467 14.47 73.07 14.76
CA ASP A 467 14.17 72.79 13.34
C ASP A 467 14.18 74.05 12.46
N GLY A 468 13.56 75.15 12.95
CA GLY A 468 13.51 76.45 12.28
C GLY A 468 12.13 76.93 11.80
N GLU A 469 11.05 76.18 12.03
CA GLU A 469 9.68 76.73 12.10
C GLU A 469 9.38 77.21 13.56
N ILE A 470 8.12 77.25 14.02
CA ILE A 470 7.67 77.65 15.38
C ILE A 470 6.33 76.95 15.70
N ASP A 471 6.18 76.37 16.91
CA ASP A 471 4.97 75.71 17.42
C ASP A 471 4.44 74.53 16.54
N GLU A 472 5.29 73.87 15.75
CA GLU A 472 4.92 72.75 14.86
C GLU A 472 4.82 71.36 15.53
N ASP A 473 4.33 70.37 14.76
CA ASP A 473 4.01 68.98 15.14
C ASP A 473 3.13 68.77 16.41
N LEU A 474 2.67 69.85 17.03
CA LEU A 474 1.47 69.90 17.85
C LEU A 474 0.23 69.44 17.03
N ASP A 475 -0.76 68.85 17.70
CA ASP A 475 -2.04 68.44 17.10
C ASP A 475 -3.20 69.31 17.63
N PRO A 476 -3.26 70.62 17.29
CA PRO A 476 -4.29 71.52 17.79
C PRO A 476 -5.59 71.43 16.98
N HIS A 477 -6.67 71.04 17.65
CA HIS A 477 -8.01 71.34 17.13
C HIS A 477 -8.28 72.86 17.22
N GLU A 478 -7.93 73.61 16.15
CA GLU A 478 -8.02 75.08 16.02
C GLU A 478 -9.34 75.64 16.60
N LYS A 479 -10.43 74.89 16.45
CA LYS A 479 -11.74 75.18 17.03
C LYS A 479 -12.35 73.91 17.61
N VAL A 480 -13.00 74.05 18.77
CA VAL A 480 -13.76 72.95 19.39
C VAL A 480 -15.15 73.40 19.83
N ASP A 481 -16.09 72.46 19.79
CA ASP A 481 -17.38 72.55 20.45
C ASP A 481 -17.36 71.51 21.61
N MET A 482 -17.41 71.97 22.86
CA MET A 482 -17.44 71.11 24.04
C MET A 482 -18.85 71.02 24.63
N VAL A 483 -19.41 69.82 24.76
CA VAL A 483 -20.69 69.60 25.45
C VAL A 483 -20.49 68.86 26.76
N PHE A 484 -20.79 69.56 27.86
CA PHE A 484 -20.85 68.98 29.20
C PHE A 484 -22.26 68.41 29.42
N ALA A 485 -22.37 67.08 29.41
CA ALA A 485 -23.57 66.34 29.74
C ALA A 485 -23.53 65.93 31.22
N ILE A 486 -24.17 66.73 32.08
CA ILE A 486 -24.05 66.62 33.54
C ILE A 486 -25.32 66.03 34.16
N ASP A 487 -25.13 64.99 34.95
CA ASP A 487 -26.15 64.44 35.83
C ASP A 487 -26.47 65.42 36.98
N ILE A 488 -27.74 65.76 37.15
CA ILE A 488 -28.23 66.66 38.21
C ILE A 488 -29.14 65.96 39.21
N SER A 489 -29.05 64.63 39.33
CA SER A 489 -29.82 63.83 40.27
C SER A 489 -29.59 64.23 41.74
N GLY A 490 -30.44 63.70 42.63
CA GLY A 490 -30.26 63.82 44.07
C GLY A 490 -29.00 63.14 44.61
N SER A 491 -28.36 62.24 43.84
CA SER A 491 -27.06 61.63 44.14
C SER A 491 -25.92 62.63 43.90
N MET A 492 -25.98 63.32 42.75
CA MET A 492 -24.99 64.30 42.30
C MET A 492 -24.84 65.54 43.19
N CYS A 493 -25.80 65.82 44.08
CA CYS A 493 -25.79 66.96 45.00
C CYS A 493 -24.46 67.20 45.76
N SER A 494 -23.73 66.14 46.10
CA SER A 494 -22.45 66.26 46.81
C SER A 494 -21.26 66.63 45.92
N TYR A 495 -21.41 66.54 44.60
CA TYR A 495 -20.35 66.73 43.60
C TYR A 495 -20.51 68.06 42.84
N ILE A 496 -21.75 68.44 42.46
CA ILE A 496 -22.03 69.59 41.58
C ILE A 496 -21.30 70.87 41.98
N ASN A 497 -21.25 71.22 43.27
CA ASN A 497 -20.59 72.45 43.73
C ASN A 497 -19.07 72.48 43.46
N ALA A 498 -18.38 71.36 43.63
CA ALA A 498 -16.94 71.24 43.36
C ALA A 498 -16.68 71.09 41.85
N LEU A 499 -17.51 70.30 41.17
CA LEU A 499 -17.48 70.08 39.73
C LEU A 499 -17.66 71.39 38.95
N ALA A 500 -18.71 72.15 39.26
CA ALA A 500 -19.00 73.43 38.62
C ALA A 500 -17.86 74.43 38.85
N GLN A 501 -17.28 74.49 40.07
CA GLN A 501 -16.12 75.35 40.33
C GLN A 501 -14.89 74.96 39.49
N GLY A 502 -14.62 73.66 39.35
CA GLY A 502 -13.49 73.18 38.57
C GLY A 502 -13.64 73.43 37.07
N ILE A 503 -14.80 73.11 36.51
CA ILE A 503 -15.16 73.43 35.12
C ILE A 503 -15.14 74.95 34.91
N MET A 504 -15.75 75.74 35.80
CA MET A 504 -15.75 77.21 35.67
C MET A 504 -14.35 77.83 35.70
N THR A 505 -13.41 77.21 36.43
CA THR A 505 -12.03 77.71 36.50
C THR A 505 -11.30 77.37 35.20
N TYR A 506 -11.40 76.15 34.70
CA TYR A 506 -10.79 75.72 33.44
C TYR A 506 -11.35 76.44 32.21
N ILE A 507 -12.68 76.55 32.11
CA ILE A 507 -13.34 77.17 30.95
C ILE A 507 -13.14 78.69 30.90
N ALA A 508 -12.71 79.33 32.00
CA ALA A 508 -12.35 80.74 32.01
C ALA A 508 -11.07 81.04 31.21
N ASP A 509 -10.15 80.07 31.09
CA ASP A 509 -8.87 80.25 30.38
C ASP A 509 -9.09 80.43 28.86
N PHE A 510 -10.19 79.90 28.30
CA PHE A 510 -10.59 80.07 26.89
C PHE A 510 -11.30 81.40 26.58
N THR A 511 -11.15 82.42 27.42
CA THR A 511 -11.77 83.73 27.17
C THR A 511 -11.23 84.35 25.86
N ASP A 512 -12.11 85.02 25.11
CA ASP A 512 -11.81 85.64 23.78
C ASP A 512 -11.38 84.67 22.64
N THR A 513 -11.48 83.35 22.83
CA THR A 513 -11.26 82.32 21.79
C THR A 513 -12.48 82.06 20.87
N GLU A 514 -12.31 81.24 19.81
CA GLU A 514 -13.40 80.73 18.96
C GLU A 514 -14.03 79.41 19.46
N HIS A 515 -13.62 78.85 20.61
CA HIS A 515 -14.25 77.63 21.17
C HIS A 515 -15.67 77.92 21.68
N ARG A 516 -16.53 76.88 21.70
CA ARG A 516 -17.91 77.00 22.20
C ARG A 516 -18.27 75.88 23.14
N PHE A 517 -19.21 76.18 24.02
CA PHE A 517 -19.53 75.34 25.16
C PHE A 517 -21.05 75.15 25.26
N GLY A 518 -21.49 73.92 25.46
CA GLY A 518 -22.88 73.54 25.65
C GLY A 518 -23.08 72.84 26.99
N LEU A 519 -24.14 73.19 27.72
CA LEU A 519 -24.51 72.56 28.98
C LEU A 519 -25.81 71.78 28.80
N VAL A 520 -25.74 70.46 28.97
CA VAL A 520 -26.88 69.55 28.88
C VAL A 520 -27.03 68.86 30.22
N VAL A 521 -28.23 68.87 30.80
CA VAL A 521 -28.49 68.28 32.12
C VAL A 521 -29.52 67.15 32.06
N PHE A 522 -29.29 66.08 32.80
CA PHE A 522 -30.23 64.96 32.93
C PHE A 522 -30.31 64.48 34.40
N PRO A 523 -31.48 63.98 34.88
CA PRO A 523 -32.80 64.22 34.33
C PRO A 523 -33.13 65.74 34.32
N PRO A 524 -34.10 66.21 33.53
CA PRO A 524 -34.37 67.65 33.42
C PRO A 524 -34.84 68.26 34.77
N PRO A 525 -34.51 69.53 35.04
CA PRO A 525 -34.89 70.24 36.26
C PRO A 525 -36.37 70.08 36.65
N GLY A 526 -36.61 69.67 37.90
CA GLY A 526 -37.96 69.50 38.43
C GLY A 526 -38.69 68.23 37.97
N PHE A 527 -37.98 67.25 37.40
CA PHE A 527 -38.49 65.92 37.11
C PHE A 527 -39.24 65.31 38.31
N THR A 528 -40.39 64.66 38.03
CA THR A 528 -41.08 63.81 39.01
C THR A 528 -41.50 62.48 38.35
N PRO A 529 -41.50 61.33 39.06
CA PRO A 529 -41.76 60.00 38.46
C PRO A 529 -43.20 59.72 37.97
N ALA A 530 -43.95 60.72 37.50
CA ALA A 530 -45.40 60.67 37.30
C ALA A 530 -45.91 61.19 35.94
N GLY A 531 -45.16 61.03 34.85
CA GLY A 531 -45.64 61.35 33.49
C GLY A 531 -44.82 60.73 32.36
N GLN A 532 -45.46 59.97 31.46
CA GLN A 532 -44.78 59.23 30.37
C GLN A 532 -44.53 60.04 29.07
N TYR A 533 -44.50 61.37 29.13
CA TYR A 533 -44.19 62.25 27.99
C TYR A 533 -43.50 63.52 28.49
N GLN A 534 -42.22 63.43 28.79
CA GLN A 534 -41.32 64.51 29.24
C GLN A 534 -39.98 64.37 28.51
N PRO A 535 -39.19 65.44 28.36
CA PRO A 535 -37.83 65.34 27.80
C PRO A 535 -36.92 64.48 28.70
N ARG A 536 -35.83 63.98 28.12
CA ARG A 536 -34.85 63.09 28.79
C ARG A 536 -33.73 63.87 29.46
N TYR A 537 -33.35 64.97 28.83
CA TYR A 537 -32.37 65.97 29.23
C TYR A 537 -32.93 67.36 28.91
N GLU A 538 -32.34 68.41 29.47
CA GLU A 538 -32.58 69.80 29.08
C GLU A 538 -31.26 70.44 28.63
N VAL A 539 -31.27 71.13 27.50
CA VAL A 539 -30.12 71.94 27.04
C VAL A 539 -30.27 73.32 27.71
N MET A 540 -29.40 73.60 28.66
CA MET A 540 -29.46 74.81 29.49
C MET A 540 -28.97 76.05 28.74
N THR A 541 -27.97 75.87 27.87
CA THR A 541 -27.41 76.92 27.02
C THR A 541 -28.37 77.28 25.87
N ILE A 542 -28.63 78.58 25.66
CA ILE A 542 -29.49 79.08 24.58
C ILE A 542 -28.79 80.28 23.89
N PRO A 543 -28.30 80.14 22.64
CA PRO A 543 -28.34 78.94 21.79
C PRO A 543 -27.57 77.75 22.40
N PRO A 544 -27.80 76.50 21.94
CA PRO A 544 -27.22 75.29 22.52
C PRO A 544 -25.69 75.29 22.70
N LEU A 545 -24.95 75.95 21.81
CA LEU A 545 -23.52 76.22 21.93
C LEU A 545 -23.29 77.74 22.08
N VAL A 546 -22.59 78.16 23.12
CA VAL A 546 -22.33 79.58 23.46
C VAL A 546 -20.85 79.86 23.74
N ASP A 547 -20.51 81.15 23.88
CA ASP A 547 -19.21 81.62 24.38
C ASP A 547 -18.98 81.32 25.87
N VAL A 548 -17.71 81.41 26.31
CA VAL A 548 -17.27 81.23 27.70
C VAL A 548 -18.13 82.02 28.69
N THR A 549 -18.36 83.32 28.46
CA THR A 549 -19.09 84.19 29.41
C THR A 549 -20.52 83.70 29.62
N SER A 550 -21.18 83.27 28.56
CA SER A 550 -22.54 82.75 28.57
C SER A 550 -22.63 81.35 29.19
N PHE A 551 -21.66 80.47 28.92
CA PHE A 551 -21.60 79.14 29.52
C PHE A 551 -21.32 79.20 31.03
N LEU A 552 -20.34 80.01 31.45
CA LEU A 552 -20.03 80.25 32.86
C LEU A 552 -21.24 80.83 33.63
N PHE A 553 -22.09 81.62 32.97
CA PHE A 553 -23.32 82.13 33.58
C PHE A 553 -24.35 81.03 33.86
N GLU A 554 -24.64 80.14 32.90
CA GLU A 554 -25.60 79.04 33.12
C GLU A 554 -25.03 77.98 34.09
N LEU A 555 -23.74 77.65 33.97
CA LEU A 555 -23.05 76.72 34.88
C LEU A 555 -23.02 77.23 36.33
N ALA A 556 -22.92 78.55 36.56
CA ALA A 556 -23.02 79.14 37.90
C ALA A 556 -24.42 79.05 38.53
N ASN A 557 -25.45 78.69 37.75
CA ASN A 557 -26.82 78.44 38.23
C ASN A 557 -27.16 76.94 38.35
N LEU A 558 -26.19 76.04 38.14
CA LEU A 558 -26.39 74.59 38.22
C LEU A 558 -26.69 74.14 39.67
N ASP A 559 -27.79 73.41 39.85
CA ASP A 559 -28.25 72.86 41.14
C ASP A 559 -28.79 71.44 40.95
N CYS A 560 -28.74 70.59 41.99
CA CYS A 560 -29.26 69.22 41.93
C CYS A 560 -30.77 69.18 42.18
N THR A 561 -31.53 68.41 41.39
CA THR A 561 -32.97 68.22 41.65
C THR A 561 -33.45 66.79 41.41
N GLY A 562 -34.35 66.33 42.28
CA GLY A 562 -35.12 65.09 42.05
C GLY A 562 -34.34 63.81 42.36
N GLY A 563 -34.47 62.83 41.45
CA GLY A 563 -33.98 61.45 41.58
C GLY A 563 -34.97 60.49 40.91
N GLY A 564 -34.46 59.51 40.16
CA GLY A 564 -35.32 58.62 39.38
C GLY A 564 -34.56 57.53 38.64
N LEU A 565 -34.61 57.59 37.31
CA LEU A 565 -33.74 56.87 36.39
C LEU A 565 -33.06 57.92 35.52
N GLU A 566 -31.75 58.03 35.62
CA GLU A 566 -30.92 59.01 34.92
C GLU A 566 -30.65 58.52 33.47
N PRO A 567 -31.26 59.11 32.42
CA PRO A 567 -31.22 58.56 31.05
C PRO A 567 -29.91 58.93 30.31
N SER A 568 -28.77 58.57 30.90
CA SER A 568 -27.43 58.92 30.44
C SER A 568 -27.08 58.28 29.08
N TYR A 569 -27.53 57.05 28.81
CA TYR A 569 -27.41 56.44 27.47
C TYR A 569 -28.24 57.18 26.42
N ASP A 570 -29.50 57.51 26.72
CA ASP A 570 -30.37 58.23 25.77
C ASP A 570 -29.82 59.64 25.47
N THR A 571 -29.22 60.28 26.48
CA THR A 571 -28.55 61.58 26.34
C THR A 571 -27.32 61.45 25.43
N MET A 572 -26.42 60.50 25.70
CA MET A 572 -25.25 60.25 24.85
C MET A 572 -25.67 59.89 23.42
N TYR A 573 -26.63 58.99 23.24
CA TYR A 573 -27.12 58.54 21.93
C TYR A 573 -27.71 59.69 21.10
N ASP A 574 -28.39 60.66 21.72
CA ASP A 574 -28.91 61.81 21.01
C ASP A 574 -27.83 62.88 20.70
N LEU A 575 -26.76 62.98 21.51
CA LEU A 575 -25.65 63.92 21.29
C LEU A 575 -24.74 63.52 20.12
N VAL A 576 -24.41 62.23 20.02
CA VAL A 576 -23.42 61.69 19.03
C VAL A 576 -23.98 61.54 17.62
N ARG A 577 -25.26 61.85 17.39
CA ARG A 577 -25.99 61.45 16.18
C ARG A 577 -25.97 62.51 15.07
N PRO A 578 -25.69 62.13 13.81
CA PRO A 578 -25.59 63.07 12.68
C PRO A 578 -26.93 63.71 12.24
N ASP A 579 -28.06 63.23 12.76
CA ASP A 579 -29.37 63.87 12.58
C ASP A 579 -29.74 64.84 13.73
N ASP A 580 -28.80 65.13 14.63
CA ASP A 580 -28.86 66.09 15.75
C ASP A 580 -30.21 66.13 16.49
N PRO A 581 -30.66 64.99 17.06
CA PRO A 581 -31.91 64.93 17.82
C PRO A 581 -31.85 65.71 19.15
N ALA A 582 -30.66 65.93 19.70
CA ALA A 582 -30.44 66.82 20.86
C ALA A 582 -30.55 68.31 20.48
N GLY A 583 -30.30 68.66 19.22
CA GLY A 583 -30.39 70.02 18.70
C GLY A 583 -29.19 70.90 19.05
N ILE A 584 -28.00 70.33 19.25
CA ILE A 584 -26.77 71.04 19.64
C ILE A 584 -26.30 72.00 18.54
N GLY A 585 -26.50 71.65 17.27
CA GLY A 585 -26.05 72.47 16.14
C GLY A 585 -24.53 72.54 15.98
N TRP A 586 -23.85 71.40 16.21
CA TRP A 586 -22.40 71.21 16.04
C TRP A 586 -21.84 71.91 14.78
N ARG A 587 -20.75 72.67 14.93
CA ARG A 587 -20.10 73.41 13.82
C ARG A 587 -19.34 72.50 12.87
N SER A 588 -19.55 72.68 11.56
CA SER A 588 -18.68 72.09 10.53
C SER A 588 -17.25 72.67 10.48
N ASP A 589 -16.92 73.62 11.35
CA ASP A 589 -15.60 74.22 11.60
C ASP A 589 -15.25 74.15 13.11
N ALA A 590 -15.51 73.00 13.75
CA ALA A 590 -14.99 72.68 15.07
C ALA A 590 -15.02 71.17 15.36
N TYR A 591 -14.05 70.68 16.14
CA TYR A 591 -14.04 69.29 16.61
C TYR A 591 -15.03 69.05 17.77
N PRO A 592 -15.82 67.97 17.76
CA PRO A 592 -16.81 67.68 18.79
C PRO A 592 -16.20 66.97 20.02
N TYR A 593 -16.31 67.59 21.19
CA TYR A 593 -15.98 67.00 22.49
C TYR A 593 -17.26 66.79 23.33
N ILE A 594 -17.39 65.62 23.96
CA ILE A 594 -18.52 65.26 24.83
C ILE A 594 -18.01 64.75 26.18
N ILE A 595 -18.34 65.47 27.25
CA ILE A 595 -17.92 65.18 28.62
C ILE A 595 -19.16 64.73 29.40
N MET A 596 -19.27 63.42 29.63
CA MET A 596 -20.40 62.78 30.31
C MET A 596 -20.10 62.59 31.79
N ILE A 597 -20.94 63.12 32.67
CA ILE A 597 -20.68 63.18 34.11
C ILE A 597 -21.87 62.64 34.89
N THR A 598 -21.70 61.56 35.65
CA THR A 598 -22.76 60.91 36.45
C THR A 598 -22.18 60.09 37.59
N ASP A 599 -22.83 60.04 38.76
CA ASP A 599 -22.40 59.18 39.87
C ASP A 599 -23.07 57.79 39.89
N GLU A 600 -23.86 57.46 38.86
CA GLU A 600 -24.50 56.16 38.63
C GLU A 600 -23.87 55.37 37.46
N SER A 601 -24.22 54.08 37.35
CA SER A 601 -23.98 53.29 36.12
C SER A 601 -24.90 53.74 35.00
N ALA A 602 -24.47 53.65 33.74
CA ALA A 602 -25.28 54.06 32.58
C ALA A 602 -26.71 53.47 32.57
N GLN A 603 -27.72 54.33 32.33
CA GLN A 603 -29.13 53.93 32.31
C GLN A 603 -29.86 54.52 31.09
N THR A 604 -31.04 53.97 30.78
CA THR A 604 -31.80 54.27 29.57
C THR A 604 -33.30 54.24 29.83
N TRP A 605 -34.07 55.01 29.04
CA TRP A 605 -35.53 54.88 28.96
C TRP A 605 -35.97 54.14 27.69
N ASP A 606 -35.27 54.29 26.57
CA ASP A 606 -35.57 53.62 25.29
C ASP A 606 -35.00 52.19 25.15
N ASN A 607 -34.38 51.61 26.20
CA ASN A 607 -33.69 50.30 26.17
C ASN A 607 -32.49 50.31 25.19
N LEU A 608 -31.68 51.36 25.27
CA LEU A 608 -30.40 51.50 24.58
C LEU A 608 -29.25 50.87 25.38
N GLY A 609 -28.11 50.65 24.72
CA GLY A 609 -26.84 50.32 25.37
C GLY A 609 -25.65 50.69 24.49
N GLU A 610 -24.44 50.36 24.95
CA GLU A 610 -23.18 50.69 24.27
C GLU A 610 -23.16 50.38 22.77
N SER A 611 -23.70 49.22 22.35
CA SER A 611 -23.75 48.80 20.94
C SER A 611 -24.69 49.64 20.05
N ASN A 612 -25.50 50.54 20.61
CA ASN A 612 -26.25 51.55 19.88
C ASN A 612 -25.49 52.88 19.74
N ILE A 613 -24.54 53.15 20.62
CA ILE A 613 -23.84 54.44 20.77
C ILE A 613 -22.45 54.38 20.16
N ALA A 614 -21.69 53.33 20.46
CA ALA A 614 -20.34 53.10 19.96
C ALA A 614 -20.21 53.21 18.43
N PRO A 615 -21.16 52.76 17.59
CA PRO A 615 -21.09 52.95 16.14
C PRO A 615 -21.17 54.41 15.66
N HIS A 616 -21.59 55.34 16.53
CA HIS A 616 -21.60 56.78 16.25
C HIS A 616 -20.37 57.49 16.84
N THR A 617 -19.83 57.01 17.97
CA THR A 617 -18.59 57.56 18.53
C THR A 617 -17.35 57.12 17.73
N ASN A 618 -17.28 55.84 17.32
CA ASN A 618 -16.17 55.26 16.56
C ASN A 618 -16.19 55.58 15.05
N ASN A 619 -17.18 56.32 14.57
CA ASN A 619 -17.29 56.77 13.17
C ASN A 619 -18.01 58.11 13.18
N CYS A 620 -17.26 59.15 13.50
CA CYS A 620 -17.75 60.50 13.69
C CYS A 620 -18.41 61.04 12.42
N ALA A 621 -19.48 61.83 12.61
CA ALA A 621 -20.30 62.42 11.55
C ALA A 621 -21.02 63.70 12.01
N ILE A 622 -20.46 64.38 13.02
CA ILE A 622 -20.94 65.62 13.63
C ILE A 622 -19.76 66.57 13.79
N GLY A 623 -19.97 67.88 13.70
CA GLY A 623 -18.87 68.82 13.74
C GLY A 623 -18.02 68.81 12.45
N GLU A 624 -16.71 68.99 12.59
CA GLU A 624 -15.73 69.00 11.48
C GLU A 624 -15.12 67.63 11.13
N CYS A 625 -15.27 66.63 12.00
CA CYS A 625 -14.63 65.31 11.86
C CYS A 625 -14.99 64.56 10.55
N VAL A 626 -14.09 63.68 10.12
CA VAL A 626 -14.22 62.85 8.93
C VAL A 626 -14.82 61.48 9.29
N ALA A 627 -15.55 60.88 8.34
CA ALA A 627 -16.12 59.55 8.49
C ALA A 627 -15.04 58.47 8.59
N GLY A 628 -14.69 58.11 9.83
CA GLY A 628 -13.59 57.22 10.20
C GLY A 628 -12.94 57.64 11.53
N ASP A 629 -13.09 58.90 11.90
CA ASP A 629 -12.52 59.49 13.12
C ASP A 629 -13.39 59.18 14.35
N LYS A 630 -12.82 59.42 15.54
CA LYS A 630 -13.51 59.27 16.83
C LYS A 630 -14.10 60.62 17.29
N ILE A 631 -15.29 60.62 17.86
CA ILE A 631 -15.75 61.76 18.69
C ILE A 631 -14.88 61.79 19.95
N GLU A 632 -14.47 62.97 20.42
CA GLU A 632 -13.70 63.05 21.66
C GLU A 632 -14.63 62.91 22.89
N VAL A 633 -14.80 61.67 23.36
CA VAL A 633 -15.74 61.32 24.43
C VAL A 633 -15.00 60.96 25.71
N PHE A 634 -15.38 61.62 26.81
CA PHE A 634 -14.82 61.43 28.14
C PHE A 634 -15.93 61.16 29.17
N VAL A 635 -15.64 60.30 30.15
CA VAL A 635 -16.62 59.92 31.19
C VAL A 635 -16.05 60.19 32.59
N ILE A 636 -16.74 61.02 33.37
CA ILE A 636 -16.37 61.35 34.76
C ILE A 636 -17.41 60.72 35.70
N SER A 637 -17.05 59.63 36.39
CA SER A 637 -17.98 58.83 37.19
C SER A 637 -17.33 58.14 38.39
N LYS A 638 -18.10 57.42 39.22
CA LYS A 638 -17.55 56.74 40.41
C LYS A 638 -16.59 55.62 40.00
N PRO A 639 -15.45 55.44 40.70
CA PRO A 639 -14.57 54.29 40.51
C PRO A 639 -15.34 52.95 40.55
N GLY A 640 -15.21 52.16 39.48
CA GLY A 640 -15.86 50.86 39.32
C GLY A 640 -17.20 50.84 38.59
N LEU A 641 -17.74 51.98 38.12
CA LEU A 641 -18.97 52.05 37.32
C LEU A 641 -18.74 52.11 35.80
N ILE A 642 -17.53 51.81 35.33
CA ILE A 642 -17.14 51.77 33.90
C ILE A 642 -17.90 50.74 33.05
N SER A 643 -18.54 49.75 33.68
CA SER A 643 -19.39 48.75 33.01
C SER A 643 -20.64 49.41 32.41
N GLY A 644 -20.63 49.65 31.10
CA GLY A 644 -21.64 50.44 30.39
C GLY A 644 -21.09 51.70 29.72
N TRP A 645 -19.80 52.01 29.91
CA TRP A 645 -19.11 53.12 29.24
C TRP A 645 -17.95 52.68 28.36
N ASN A 646 -17.45 51.45 28.55
CA ASN A 646 -16.23 50.90 27.97
C ASN A 646 -16.17 51.01 26.43
N ASP A 647 -17.19 50.57 25.71
CA ASP A 647 -17.18 50.61 24.24
C ASP A 647 -17.53 52.00 23.67
N ILE A 648 -18.08 52.89 24.50
CA ILE A 648 -18.34 54.30 24.15
C ILE A 648 -17.03 55.10 24.20
N ILE A 649 -16.16 54.82 25.17
CA ILE A 649 -14.82 55.42 25.34
C ILE A 649 -13.70 54.58 24.69
N TYR A 650 -14.01 53.77 23.66
CA TYR A 650 -13.03 53.03 22.86
C TYR A 650 -12.17 52.00 23.62
N GLN A 651 -12.57 51.63 24.84
CA GLN A 651 -11.80 50.81 25.78
C GLN A 651 -10.51 51.49 26.30
N GLU A 652 -10.38 52.81 26.08
CA GLU A 652 -9.30 53.68 26.57
C GLU A 652 -9.61 54.14 28.00
N LEU A 653 -8.88 53.58 28.98
CA LEU A 653 -9.13 53.80 30.42
C LEU A 653 -8.75 55.21 30.90
N ASP A 654 -7.81 55.83 30.19
CA ASP A 654 -7.40 57.23 30.23
C ASP A 654 -8.54 58.20 29.88
N ARG A 655 -9.62 57.74 29.25
CA ARG A 655 -10.86 58.51 29.03
C ARG A 655 -11.88 58.39 30.17
N TYR A 656 -11.60 57.61 31.22
CA TYR A 656 -12.48 57.40 32.36
C TYR A 656 -11.92 57.98 33.67
N PHE A 657 -12.54 59.06 34.16
CA PHE A 657 -12.07 59.80 35.32
C PHE A 657 -12.94 59.59 36.56
N ALA A 658 -12.30 59.59 37.72
CA ALA A 658 -12.93 59.33 39.01
C ALA A 658 -13.53 60.60 39.64
N ILE A 659 -14.86 60.69 39.68
CA ILE A 659 -15.62 61.78 40.32
C ILE A 659 -15.38 61.84 41.85
N ASP A 660 -15.24 63.05 42.39
CA ASP A 660 -14.80 63.34 43.77
C ASP A 660 -15.59 64.51 44.38
N PRO A 661 -16.21 64.37 45.57
CA PRO A 661 -17.01 65.45 46.17
C PRO A 661 -16.17 66.47 46.95
N ALA A 662 -14.84 66.31 47.05
CA ALA A 662 -14.02 67.04 48.04
C ALA A 662 -13.15 68.18 47.49
N ASP A 663 -12.81 68.21 46.21
CA ASP A 663 -11.84 69.16 45.64
C ASP A 663 -12.27 69.69 44.25
N GLY A 664 -12.41 71.01 44.12
CA GLY A 664 -12.71 71.69 42.86
C GLY A 664 -11.48 71.86 41.95
N ASN A 665 -10.30 72.09 42.54
CA ASN A 665 -9.05 72.26 41.80
C ASN A 665 -8.67 70.97 41.07
N ARG A 666 -8.99 69.82 41.68
CA ARG A 666 -8.78 68.50 41.07
C ARG A 666 -9.53 68.36 39.73
N TYR A 667 -10.73 68.95 39.59
CA TYR A 667 -11.43 68.95 38.31
C TYR A 667 -10.79 69.89 37.30
N THR A 668 -10.24 71.04 37.72
CA THR A 668 -9.49 71.92 36.81
C THR A 668 -8.25 71.23 36.24
N VAL A 669 -7.45 70.59 37.10
CA VAL A 669 -6.27 69.81 36.67
C VAL A 669 -6.69 68.62 35.80
N MET A 670 -7.76 67.89 36.18
CA MET A 670 -8.31 66.80 35.37
C MET A 670 -8.75 67.26 33.97
N LEU A 671 -9.31 68.46 33.83
CA LEU A 671 -9.69 69.00 32.51
C LEU A 671 -8.44 69.41 31.73
N GLN A 672 -7.43 70.01 32.38
CA GLN A 672 -6.13 70.27 31.77
C GLN A 672 -5.42 68.98 31.30
N GLU A 673 -5.59 67.86 32.03
CA GLU A 673 -5.13 66.51 31.63
C GLU A 673 -5.96 65.90 30.48
N ILE A 674 -7.26 66.23 30.35
CA ILE A 674 -8.16 65.75 29.28
C ILE A 674 -7.91 66.48 27.94
N PHE A 675 -7.49 67.74 28.00
CA PHE A 675 -7.48 68.67 26.86
C PHE A 675 -6.09 69.23 26.55
N THR A 676 -5.04 68.42 26.70
CA THR A 676 -3.65 68.80 26.37
C THR A 676 -3.47 69.29 24.93
N ASN A 677 -4.31 68.81 24.01
CA ASN A 677 -4.24 69.07 22.57
C ASN A 677 -5.10 70.28 22.14
N ILE A 678 -5.36 71.24 23.03
CA ILE A 678 -6.09 72.47 22.72
C ILE A 678 -5.24 73.66 23.16
N CYS A 679 -4.60 74.33 22.21
CA CYS A 679 -3.79 75.52 22.46
C CYS A 679 -4.62 76.62 23.14
N ILE A 680 -4.14 77.10 24.29
CA ILE A 680 -4.68 78.27 24.98
C ILE A 680 -3.76 79.45 24.62
N PRO A 681 -4.23 80.47 23.89
CA PRO A 681 -3.43 81.68 23.66
C PRO A 681 -3.31 82.51 24.94
N GLU A 682 -2.10 82.99 25.28
CA GLU A 682 -1.83 83.88 26.43
C GLU A 682 -2.27 85.36 26.25
#